data_AF-A0A162N4L7-F1
#
_entry.id   AF-A0A162N4L7-F1
#
_cell.length_a   1.000
_cell.length_b   1.000
_cell.length_c   1.000
_cell.angle_alpha   90.00
_cell.angle_beta   90.00
_cell.angle_gamma   90.00
#
_symmetry.space_group_name_H-M   'P 1'
#
loop_
_entity.id
_entity.type
_entity.pdbx_description
1 polymer ?
#
loop_
_entity_poly.entity_id
_entity_poly.type
_entity_poly.pdbx_seq_one_letter_code
_entity_poly.pdbx_strand_id
1 'polypeptide(L)'
;LSWIPDLSSKFFNKPETDNSTKMSSEKLNVAVAGLGRMGLRHARHFATLTPKANLIAVSSPVQAELDAAVAEFGPLKTYLDYDEMLRKESTLQAVIVASATTVHAEQAIKAIEKGLHVLCEKPLSTNVDISQSVVTAYEKSLIKNPNQKVICGFSRRFDASYRDAYQRVARGDIGTPSVFRSQTCDKLDPSGFFVDYAEFSGGIFVDCSIHDIDLALWFFGEDSVVKSVAAIGITAVQEGLRKHNDRDNAVAVVEFYGGKIAQLFCSRMMAAGQEDTTEIFGTQGKVAVNTQPQLNLVNLYEPTGIRREIPPDYYGRFREAFITEANEFTACCLNNTEPPMKLVGAVNAVKIGCALQESLITGKKIEFDETGKRIENARFPDSLKKVSSTDNGHGEHVEDFIDNVEISLNPAEDVSYGRTGFRGLADSPYVGGAALLASLGGFSFGYDQGVISIINVMEQFHTVFPQAATPFGKGFMTGMLEFGAFLGCLFMPTLADKISRKRALAVVVVIFNVGAIMQTAARSYGVLVAGRTIGGIGVGTLAMGSPIYISEIAPPNLRGTLLVLESISIVLGVVISFFITYGTRHMAGEASFRLPLGLQMVCSTLLGIGIFFYPYSPRWLALVNRPQEALQSLVRLRRLPADDHRVQAEHKGIITEVEVQKIMQEKHHPGKKGLMLEVAGWLDLFSPKLWRRTAVAVGIAFFQQFSGINAFIYYAPTLFQSLGQSAEMALVMSGVFNVLQLVAVCACFFIIDKVGRRPLAIFGGIGGGTAWGIMAILTGIYSKDWAANPSAGWGAVAMAFIFVILYGISYSPLGWALPAEVYPNSHRSKGVAAGTATVWLCNFIVGVATPPMLDKLGFGTYVFFGAWCFVASVWAFFLVPETKGKTLEQMDEVFKDTTAQEEKEIIKQQILVQRGQQPQGGTAMESAKYSGRRHVHNLIYRVPRASVVAVCSTEPHELEWARAFQEYKEFHVEVYSSYDEMLSHPGLQDHRRTCEPDVGSHREGSYVLCKKPLSTKMEEVMPGKLSRSKSRPDTAMIFEVEPNIDSQLADRTSH
;
A
#
# COMPACT_ATOMS: atom_id res chain seq x y z
N LEU A 1 -38.21 -34.05 12.84
CA LEU A 1 -39.05 -32.98 12.22
C LEU A 1 -38.16 -31.78 11.97
N SER A 2 -37.85 -31.31 10.77
CA SER A 2 -37.91 -31.85 9.39
C SER A 2 -37.48 -30.69 8.46
N TRP A 3 -37.07 -30.95 7.22
CA TRP A 3 -36.67 -29.95 6.20
C TRP A 3 -35.29 -29.30 6.38
N ILE A 4 -34.26 -30.04 5.93
CA ILE A 4 -33.12 -29.47 5.18
C ILE A 4 -33.15 -30.21 3.82
N PRO A 5 -33.14 -29.52 2.66
CA PRO A 5 -33.17 -30.19 1.35
C PRO A 5 -31.83 -30.86 1.01
N ASP A 6 -31.91 -32.02 0.37
CA ASP A 6 -30.76 -32.76 -0.17
C ASP A 6 -30.34 -32.19 -1.54
N LEU A 7 -29.05 -31.88 -1.71
CA LEU A 7 -28.44 -31.43 -2.97
C LEU A 7 -27.24 -32.31 -3.38
N SER A 8 -27.31 -33.62 -3.11
CA SER A 8 -26.29 -34.61 -3.47
C SER A 8 -26.47 -35.26 -4.86
N SER A 9 -27.15 -34.61 -5.82
CA SER A 9 -27.29 -35.15 -7.18
C SER A 9 -27.25 -34.10 -8.32
N LYS A 10 -26.13 -34.07 -9.07
CA LYS A 10 -26.01 -33.76 -10.53
C LYS A 10 -24.58 -33.64 -11.11
N PHE A 11 -23.56 -34.30 -10.53
CA PHE A 11 -22.22 -34.38 -11.15
C PHE A 11 -21.56 -35.78 -11.07
N PHE A 12 -22.32 -36.82 -11.39
CA PHE A 12 -21.74 -38.11 -11.79
C PHE A 12 -22.52 -38.68 -12.98
N ASN A 13 -21.84 -38.84 -14.12
CA ASN A 13 -22.34 -39.67 -15.21
C ASN A 13 -22.29 -41.13 -14.76
N LYS A 14 -23.39 -41.86 -14.99
CA LYS A 14 -23.39 -43.33 -14.88
C LYS A 14 -22.44 -43.91 -15.94
N PRO A 15 -21.51 -44.81 -15.59
CA PRO A 15 -21.05 -45.83 -16.52
C PRO A 15 -22.21 -46.75 -16.90
N GLU A 16 -22.17 -47.29 -18.11
CA GLU A 16 -23.12 -48.32 -18.53
C GLU A 16 -22.87 -49.64 -17.77
N THR A 17 -23.94 -50.41 -17.55
CA THR A 17 -23.87 -51.70 -16.86
C THR A 17 -23.62 -52.83 -17.85
N ASP A 18 -22.38 -53.30 -17.94
CA ASP A 18 -22.06 -54.63 -18.48
C ASP A 18 -21.42 -55.53 -17.39
N ASN A 19 -21.24 -56.81 -17.69
CA ASN A 19 -21.45 -57.88 -16.74
C ASN A 19 -20.25 -58.29 -15.88
N SER A 20 -20.57 -58.64 -14.64
CA SER A 20 -19.89 -59.66 -13.83
C SER A 20 -18.36 -59.67 -13.78
N THR A 21 -17.78 -58.83 -12.93
CA THR A 21 -16.54 -59.19 -12.21
C THR A 21 -16.69 -58.89 -10.72
N LYS A 22 -16.22 -59.81 -9.86
CA LYS A 22 -16.14 -59.57 -8.41
C LYS A 22 -15.03 -58.56 -8.15
N MET A 23 -15.36 -57.30 -7.84
CA MET A 23 -14.37 -56.39 -7.26
C MET A 23 -13.88 -56.98 -5.92
N SER A 24 -12.56 -57.12 -5.76
CA SER A 24 -11.98 -57.73 -4.57
C SER A 24 -12.16 -56.83 -3.35
N SER A 25 -12.45 -57.43 -2.19
CA SER A 25 -12.48 -56.76 -0.89
C SER A 25 -11.06 -56.57 -0.31
N GLU A 26 -10.09 -56.31 -1.18
CA GLU A 26 -8.68 -56.39 -0.86
C GLU A 26 -8.20 -55.11 -0.18
N LYS A 27 -7.52 -55.27 0.96
CA LYS A 27 -6.96 -54.20 1.77
C LYS A 27 -5.46 -54.38 1.88
N LEU A 28 -4.72 -53.29 1.74
CA LEU A 28 -3.29 -53.25 1.98
C LEU A 28 -3.03 -53.30 3.50
N ASN A 29 -2.26 -54.28 3.96
CA ASN A 29 -1.79 -54.32 5.34
C ASN A 29 -0.61 -53.37 5.54
N VAL A 30 -0.83 -52.35 6.37
CA VAL A 30 0.09 -51.22 6.59
C VAL A 30 0.56 -51.20 8.04
N ALA A 31 1.80 -50.78 8.28
CA ALA A 31 2.29 -50.39 9.59
C ALA A 31 2.93 -48.99 9.58
N VAL A 32 2.90 -48.29 10.72
CA VAL A 32 3.50 -46.94 10.86
C VAL A 32 4.69 -46.97 11.82
N ALA A 33 5.83 -46.44 11.39
CA ALA A 33 7.04 -46.30 12.19
C ALA A 33 7.23 -44.84 12.63
N GLY A 34 7.26 -44.62 13.94
CA GLY A 34 7.15 -43.31 14.58
C GLY A 34 5.70 -42.96 14.90
N LEU A 35 5.45 -42.43 16.10
CA LEU A 35 4.13 -41.99 16.54
C LEU A 35 4.13 -40.56 17.12
N GLY A 36 5.20 -39.80 16.85
CA GLY A 36 5.21 -38.35 17.04
C GLY A 36 4.19 -37.63 16.14
N ARG A 37 4.21 -36.29 16.15
CA ARG A 37 3.14 -35.44 15.59
C ARG A 37 2.63 -35.83 14.19
N MET A 38 3.51 -36.27 13.27
CA MET A 38 3.11 -36.74 11.93
C MET A 38 2.79 -38.25 11.89
N GLY A 39 3.56 -39.10 12.58
CA GLY A 39 3.29 -40.53 12.68
C GLY A 39 1.88 -40.85 13.21
N LEU A 40 1.42 -40.16 14.26
CA LEU A 40 0.05 -40.32 14.77
C LEU A 40 -1.02 -39.82 13.76
N ARG A 41 -0.71 -38.80 12.94
CA ARG A 41 -1.61 -38.33 11.87
C ARG A 41 -1.72 -39.37 10.76
N HIS A 42 -0.61 -39.94 10.30
CA HIS A 42 -0.60 -41.04 9.33
C HIS A 42 -1.31 -42.29 9.88
N ALA A 43 -1.04 -42.69 11.13
CA ALA A 43 -1.75 -43.81 11.76
C ALA A 43 -3.27 -43.59 11.74
N ARG A 44 -3.75 -42.39 12.10
CA ARG A 44 -5.16 -42.02 11.99
C ARG A 44 -5.68 -42.10 10.55
N HIS A 45 -4.92 -41.62 9.56
CA HIS A 45 -5.33 -41.68 8.15
C HIS A 45 -5.44 -43.12 7.64
N PHE A 46 -4.45 -43.98 7.88
CA PHE A 46 -4.44 -45.37 7.44
C PHE A 46 -5.44 -46.26 8.23
N ALA A 47 -5.76 -45.91 9.48
CA ALA A 47 -6.79 -46.59 10.27
C ALA A 47 -8.23 -46.18 9.90
N THR A 48 -8.48 -44.89 9.62
CA THR A 48 -9.86 -44.35 9.59
C THR A 48 -10.27 -43.66 8.28
N LEU A 49 -9.33 -43.14 7.49
CA LEU A 49 -9.61 -42.31 6.29
C LEU A 49 -9.09 -42.91 4.98
N THR A 50 -8.57 -44.14 5.04
CA THR A 50 -8.00 -44.89 3.89
C THR A 50 -8.74 -46.22 3.75
N PRO A 51 -9.92 -46.28 3.12
CA PRO A 51 -10.80 -47.46 3.20
C PRO A 51 -10.20 -48.76 2.66
N LYS A 52 -9.25 -48.66 1.72
CA LYS A 52 -8.48 -49.79 1.15
C LYS A 52 -7.21 -50.16 1.93
N ALA A 53 -6.94 -49.53 3.07
CA ALA A 53 -5.84 -49.93 3.96
C ALA A 53 -6.37 -50.67 5.20
N ASN A 54 -5.43 -51.26 5.93
CA ASN A 54 -5.63 -51.92 7.21
C ASN A 54 -4.38 -51.66 8.08
N LEU A 55 -4.49 -50.82 9.11
CA LEU A 55 -3.38 -50.55 10.02
C LEU A 55 -3.23 -51.75 10.99
N ILE A 56 -2.26 -52.63 10.73
CA ILE A 56 -2.06 -53.85 11.53
C ILE A 56 -1.09 -53.66 12.70
N ALA A 57 -0.14 -52.73 12.58
CA ALA A 57 0.90 -52.50 13.58
C ALA A 57 1.43 -51.07 13.59
N VAL A 58 2.02 -50.67 14.72
CA VAL A 58 2.78 -49.43 14.87
C VAL A 58 4.05 -49.67 15.68
N SER A 59 5.10 -48.89 15.44
CA SER A 59 6.32 -48.92 16.26
C SER A 59 6.78 -47.53 16.70
N SER A 60 7.09 -47.38 17.98
CA SER A 60 7.75 -46.19 18.55
C SER A 60 8.60 -46.61 19.75
N PRO A 61 9.82 -46.06 19.93
CA PRO A 61 10.63 -46.31 21.13
C PRO A 61 10.01 -45.71 22.42
N VAL A 62 8.93 -44.92 22.31
CA VAL A 62 8.25 -44.28 23.44
C VAL A 62 6.95 -45.04 23.76
N GLN A 63 6.93 -45.78 24.87
CA GLN A 63 5.77 -46.57 25.30
C GLN A 63 4.47 -45.73 25.38
N ALA A 64 4.55 -44.49 25.88
CA ALA A 64 3.39 -43.61 25.99
C ALA A 64 2.75 -43.24 24.63
N GLU A 65 3.51 -43.25 23.53
CA GLU A 65 2.95 -43.07 22.18
C GLU A 65 2.22 -44.33 21.70
N LEU A 66 2.76 -45.52 22.01
CA LEU A 66 2.11 -46.81 21.73
C LEU A 66 0.78 -46.93 22.49
N ASP A 67 0.79 -46.59 23.79
CA ASP A 67 -0.39 -46.61 24.65
C ASP A 67 -1.48 -45.65 24.13
N ALA A 68 -1.09 -44.45 23.69
CA ALA A 68 -2.00 -43.47 23.09
C ALA A 68 -2.60 -43.96 21.76
N ALA A 69 -1.81 -44.61 20.89
CA ALA A 69 -2.31 -45.18 19.64
C ALA A 69 -3.31 -46.33 19.87
N VAL A 70 -3.06 -47.20 20.85
CA VAL A 70 -4.02 -48.26 21.24
C VAL A 70 -5.30 -47.67 21.83
N ALA A 71 -5.19 -46.60 22.64
CA ALA A 71 -6.35 -45.91 23.19
C ALA A 71 -7.20 -45.22 22.11
N GLU A 72 -6.60 -44.76 21.00
CA GLU A 72 -7.32 -44.08 19.91
C GLU A 72 -7.90 -45.05 18.87
N PHE A 73 -7.13 -46.03 18.40
CA PHE A 73 -7.54 -46.90 17.28
C PHE A 73 -7.99 -48.30 17.72
N GLY A 74 -7.89 -48.64 19.01
CA GLY A 74 -8.28 -49.93 19.56
C GLY A 74 -7.16 -51.00 19.47
N PRO A 75 -7.53 -52.30 19.45
CA PRO A 75 -6.55 -53.40 19.55
C PRO A 75 -5.74 -53.57 18.26
N LEU A 76 -4.57 -52.91 18.23
CA LEU A 76 -3.55 -52.97 17.19
C LEU A 76 -2.21 -53.43 17.77
N LYS A 77 -1.29 -53.95 16.95
CA LYS A 77 -0.01 -54.47 17.45
C LYS A 77 1.01 -53.35 17.66
N THR A 78 1.56 -53.27 18.86
CA THR A 78 2.54 -52.24 19.26
C THR A 78 3.94 -52.80 19.41
N TYR A 79 4.96 -52.07 18.94
CA TYR A 79 6.36 -52.47 19.02
C TYR A 79 7.25 -51.32 19.52
N LEU A 80 8.08 -51.59 20.53
CA LEU A 80 9.13 -50.66 20.96
C LEU A 80 10.32 -50.63 19.97
N ASP A 81 10.50 -51.71 19.21
CA ASP A 81 11.60 -51.94 18.27
C ASP A 81 11.06 -52.12 16.84
N TYR A 82 11.59 -51.33 15.90
CA TYR A 82 11.18 -51.35 14.49
C TYR A 82 11.63 -52.63 13.77
N ASP A 83 12.83 -53.14 14.05
CA ASP A 83 13.33 -54.38 13.48
C ASP A 83 12.60 -55.61 14.06
N GLU A 84 12.03 -55.51 15.27
CA GLU A 84 11.07 -56.47 15.79
C GLU A 84 9.74 -56.44 15.02
N MET A 85 9.14 -55.26 14.80
CA MET A 85 7.92 -55.13 14.00
C MET A 85 8.11 -55.75 12.61
N LEU A 86 9.18 -55.36 11.90
CA LEU A 86 9.51 -55.91 10.58
C LEU A 86 9.85 -57.42 10.58
N ARG A 87 10.08 -58.06 11.74
CA ARG A 87 10.35 -59.51 11.84
C ARG A 87 9.11 -60.31 12.23
N LYS A 88 8.22 -59.76 13.05
CA LYS A 88 7.03 -60.46 13.55
C LYS A 88 5.83 -60.34 12.60
N GLU A 89 5.70 -59.24 11.86
CA GLU A 89 4.55 -59.01 10.99
C GLU A 89 4.71 -59.60 9.59
N SER A 90 4.56 -60.92 9.50
CA SER A 90 4.64 -61.69 8.24
C SER A 90 3.52 -61.40 7.22
N THR A 91 2.49 -60.65 7.61
CA THR A 91 1.38 -60.23 6.72
C THR A 91 1.45 -58.76 6.30
N LEU A 92 2.51 -58.06 6.69
CA LEU A 92 2.78 -56.67 6.35
C LEU A 92 3.10 -56.52 4.86
N GLN A 93 2.52 -55.51 4.22
CA GLN A 93 2.76 -55.21 2.80
C GLN A 93 3.41 -53.84 2.61
N ALA A 94 3.05 -52.84 3.44
CA ALA A 94 3.59 -51.49 3.33
C ALA A 94 3.97 -50.86 4.69
N VAL A 95 4.98 -50.00 4.69
CA VAL A 95 5.43 -49.25 5.87
C VAL A 95 5.35 -47.75 5.60
N ILE A 96 4.78 -47.01 6.56
CA ILE A 96 4.79 -45.56 6.58
C ILE A 96 5.88 -45.13 7.58
N VAL A 97 6.97 -44.56 7.09
CA VAL A 97 8.09 -44.09 7.90
C VAL A 97 7.85 -42.62 8.24
N ALA A 98 7.45 -42.33 9.47
CA ALA A 98 7.08 -41.01 9.97
C ALA A 98 7.67 -40.77 11.37
N SER A 99 8.94 -41.15 11.52
CA SER A 99 9.72 -41.17 12.75
C SER A 99 10.55 -39.89 12.88
N ALA A 100 11.81 -39.99 13.30
CA ALA A 100 12.74 -38.85 13.28
C ALA A 100 13.51 -38.86 11.96
N THR A 101 13.71 -37.69 11.36
CA THR A 101 14.41 -37.52 10.07
C THR A 101 15.82 -38.13 10.05
N THR A 102 16.45 -38.25 11.22
CA THR A 102 17.75 -38.93 11.42
C THR A 102 17.73 -40.43 11.12
N VAL A 103 16.58 -41.10 11.23
CA VAL A 103 16.42 -42.55 10.99
C VAL A 103 15.49 -42.89 9.81
N HIS A 104 14.90 -41.89 9.15
CA HIS A 104 14.03 -42.06 7.98
C HIS A 104 14.64 -42.98 6.91
N ALA A 105 15.84 -42.64 6.41
CA ALA A 105 16.53 -43.42 5.39
C ALA A 105 16.85 -44.87 5.84
N GLU A 106 17.31 -45.07 7.07
CA GLU A 106 17.62 -46.40 7.60
C GLU A 106 16.36 -47.28 7.66
N GLN A 107 15.27 -46.73 8.22
CA GLN A 107 14.00 -47.45 8.34
C GLN A 107 13.37 -47.74 6.97
N ALA A 108 13.44 -46.79 6.04
CA ALA A 108 13.01 -46.99 4.66
C ALA A 108 13.81 -48.11 3.97
N ILE A 109 15.15 -48.08 4.03
CA ILE A 109 16.01 -49.11 3.42
C ILE A 109 15.69 -50.50 3.99
N LYS A 110 15.55 -50.64 5.32
CA LYS A 110 15.18 -51.90 5.98
C LYS A 110 13.83 -52.48 5.52
N ALA A 111 12.85 -51.63 5.20
CA ALA A 111 11.59 -52.06 4.61
C ALA A 111 11.72 -52.39 3.11
N ILE A 112 12.49 -51.58 2.38
CA ILE A 112 12.74 -51.75 0.94
C ILE A 112 13.45 -53.08 0.64
N GLU A 113 14.46 -53.45 1.42
CA GLU A 113 15.21 -54.71 1.28
C GLU A 113 14.36 -55.95 1.60
N LYS A 114 13.28 -55.77 2.37
CA LYS A 114 12.26 -56.81 2.62
C LYS A 114 11.17 -56.89 1.56
N GLY A 115 11.20 -56.05 0.54
CA GLY A 115 10.21 -56.01 -0.55
C GLY A 115 8.90 -55.29 -0.20
N LEU A 116 8.82 -54.63 0.97
CA LEU A 116 7.63 -53.89 1.40
C LEU A 116 7.51 -52.58 0.60
N HIS A 117 6.27 -52.15 0.32
CA HIS A 117 6.04 -50.79 -0.20
C HIS A 117 6.36 -49.76 0.90
N VAL A 118 6.84 -48.56 0.54
CA VAL A 118 7.22 -47.53 1.53
C VAL A 118 6.69 -46.14 1.16
N LEU A 119 6.05 -45.49 2.12
CA LEU A 119 5.82 -44.04 2.12
C LEU A 119 6.73 -43.47 3.22
N CYS A 120 7.74 -42.69 2.85
CA CYS A 120 8.64 -42.05 3.81
C CYS A 120 8.32 -40.57 3.93
N GLU A 121 8.11 -40.06 5.14
CA GLU A 121 7.92 -38.64 5.40
C GLU A 121 9.12 -37.79 4.96
N LYS A 122 8.85 -36.51 4.71
CA LYS A 122 9.84 -35.58 4.15
C LYS A 122 10.79 -35.03 5.23
N PRO A 123 12.09 -34.80 4.89
CA PRO A 123 12.83 -35.38 3.78
C PRO A 123 13.25 -36.84 4.06
N LEU A 124 13.74 -37.54 3.03
CA LEU A 124 14.34 -38.88 3.19
C LEU A 124 15.54 -38.88 4.15
N SER A 125 16.33 -37.81 4.13
CA SER A 125 17.39 -37.49 5.08
C SER A 125 17.75 -36.00 4.95
N THR A 126 18.46 -35.45 5.93
CA THR A 126 19.11 -34.13 5.85
C THR A 126 20.45 -34.16 5.08
N ASN A 127 20.87 -35.33 4.60
CA ASN A 127 22.07 -35.53 3.79
C ASN A 127 21.73 -36.13 2.41
N VAL A 128 22.43 -35.67 1.37
CA VAL A 128 22.19 -36.04 -0.04
C VAL A 128 22.60 -37.49 -0.33
N ASP A 129 23.77 -37.92 0.14
CA ASP A 129 24.29 -39.27 -0.10
C ASP A 129 23.47 -40.34 0.64
N ILE A 130 23.03 -40.02 1.86
CA ILE A 130 22.11 -40.87 2.63
C ILE A 130 20.75 -40.95 1.89
N SER A 131 20.23 -39.84 1.36
CA SER A 131 19.01 -39.86 0.55
C SER A 131 19.18 -40.69 -0.73
N GLN A 132 20.32 -40.58 -1.42
CA GLN A 132 20.67 -41.36 -2.60
C GLN A 132 20.81 -42.86 -2.27
N SER A 133 21.20 -43.22 -1.04
CA SER A 133 21.27 -44.62 -0.61
C SER A 133 19.88 -45.30 -0.54
N VAL A 134 18.81 -44.54 -0.25
CA VAL A 134 17.42 -45.03 -0.31
C VAL A 134 17.01 -45.35 -1.75
N VAL A 135 17.31 -44.45 -2.70
CA VAL A 135 17.08 -44.69 -4.14
C VAL A 135 17.86 -45.93 -4.61
N THR A 136 19.13 -46.02 -4.22
CA THR A 136 20.02 -47.13 -4.56
C THR A 136 19.53 -48.48 -4.00
N ALA A 137 18.90 -48.48 -2.82
CA ALA A 137 18.26 -49.67 -2.25
C ALA A 137 16.99 -50.06 -3.01
N TYR A 138 16.18 -49.08 -3.41
CA TYR A 138 14.95 -49.31 -4.18
C TYR A 138 15.25 -49.88 -5.58
N GLU A 139 16.19 -49.28 -6.31
CA GLU A 139 16.66 -49.78 -7.62
C GLU A 139 17.15 -51.23 -7.55
N LYS A 140 17.90 -51.58 -6.50
CA LYS A 140 18.34 -52.97 -6.25
C LYS A 140 17.18 -53.90 -5.88
N SER A 141 16.18 -53.42 -5.15
CA SER A 141 15.05 -54.23 -4.71
C SER A 141 14.05 -54.50 -5.83
N LEU A 142 13.87 -53.58 -6.78
CA LEU A 142 13.02 -53.76 -7.97
C LEU A 142 13.43 -54.98 -8.83
N ILE A 143 14.70 -55.40 -8.79
CA ILE A 143 15.19 -56.63 -9.45
C ILE A 143 14.50 -57.90 -8.88
N LYS A 144 14.12 -57.88 -7.59
CA LYS A 144 13.42 -58.97 -6.90
C LYS A 144 11.91 -58.70 -6.80
N ASN A 145 11.54 -57.44 -6.62
CA ASN A 145 10.21 -56.98 -6.27
C ASN A 145 9.74 -55.90 -7.28
N PRO A 146 9.52 -56.24 -8.57
CA PRO A 146 9.26 -55.25 -9.62
C PRO A 146 7.97 -54.44 -9.43
N ASN A 147 7.06 -54.92 -8.58
CA ASN A 147 5.80 -54.25 -8.23
C ASN A 147 5.90 -53.39 -6.96
N GLN A 148 7.08 -53.33 -6.30
CA GLN A 148 7.30 -52.51 -5.12
C GLN A 148 7.08 -51.03 -5.45
N LYS A 149 6.55 -50.25 -4.51
CA LYS A 149 6.30 -48.81 -4.66
C LYS A 149 6.97 -48.08 -3.49
N VAL A 150 7.79 -47.08 -3.79
CA VAL A 150 8.48 -46.26 -2.78
C VAL A 150 8.31 -44.78 -3.12
N ILE A 151 7.80 -43.99 -2.19
CA ILE A 151 7.58 -42.53 -2.36
C ILE A 151 8.07 -41.73 -1.15
N CYS A 152 8.29 -40.43 -1.38
CA CYS A 152 8.52 -39.42 -0.34
C CYS A 152 7.22 -38.63 -0.10
N GLY A 153 6.94 -38.21 1.14
CA GLY A 153 5.72 -37.53 1.57
C GLY A 153 5.60 -36.08 1.13
N PHE A 154 5.71 -35.80 -0.17
CA PHE A 154 5.49 -34.46 -0.73
C PHE A 154 3.99 -34.16 -0.90
N SER A 155 3.29 -34.13 0.23
CA SER A 155 1.83 -34.04 0.31
C SER A 155 1.21 -32.89 -0.49
N ARG A 156 1.91 -31.76 -0.71
CA ARG A 156 1.43 -30.68 -1.60
C ARG A 156 1.11 -31.13 -3.03
N ARG A 157 1.73 -32.18 -3.56
CA ARG A 157 1.36 -32.77 -4.87
C ARG A 157 -0.01 -33.44 -4.90
N PHE A 158 -0.61 -33.68 -3.73
CA PHE A 158 -1.92 -34.27 -3.54
C PHE A 158 -3.01 -33.24 -3.19
N ASP A 159 -2.65 -31.95 -3.08
CA ASP A 159 -3.61 -30.86 -2.92
C ASP A 159 -4.33 -30.56 -4.24
N ALA A 160 -5.66 -30.42 -4.17
CA ALA A 160 -6.50 -30.23 -5.36
C ALA A 160 -6.22 -28.93 -6.14
N SER A 161 -5.81 -27.86 -5.46
CA SER A 161 -5.48 -26.58 -6.11
C SER A 161 -4.13 -26.63 -6.83
N TYR A 162 -3.13 -27.27 -6.21
CA TYR A 162 -1.85 -27.52 -6.87
C TYR A 162 -1.99 -28.47 -8.06
N ARG A 163 -2.90 -29.45 -7.99
CA ARG A 163 -3.22 -30.34 -9.12
C ARG A 163 -3.93 -29.65 -10.28
N ASP A 164 -4.94 -28.82 -10.02
CA ASP A 164 -5.59 -28.01 -11.07
C ASP A 164 -4.57 -27.05 -11.71
N ALA A 165 -3.74 -26.36 -10.90
CA ALA A 165 -2.66 -25.53 -11.40
C ALA A 165 -1.65 -26.32 -12.27
N TYR A 166 -1.22 -27.51 -11.84
CA TYR A 166 -0.31 -28.37 -12.61
C TYR A 166 -0.93 -28.81 -13.93
N GLN A 167 -2.20 -29.22 -13.95
CA GLN A 167 -2.91 -29.62 -15.16
C GLN A 167 -3.05 -28.46 -16.17
N ARG A 168 -3.28 -27.23 -15.70
CA ARG A 168 -3.29 -26.02 -16.54
C ARG A 168 -1.93 -25.73 -17.16
N VAL A 169 -0.86 -25.80 -16.36
CA VAL A 169 0.52 -25.60 -16.85
C VAL A 169 0.90 -26.69 -17.86
N ALA A 170 0.59 -27.96 -17.57
CA ALA A 170 0.85 -29.09 -18.46
C ALA A 170 0.05 -29.03 -19.78
N ARG A 171 -1.17 -28.46 -19.76
CA ARG A 171 -1.97 -28.17 -20.97
C ARG A 171 -1.45 -26.98 -21.78
N GLY A 172 -0.57 -26.16 -21.19
CA GLY A 172 -0.01 -24.97 -21.82
C GLY A 172 -0.85 -23.70 -21.65
N ASP A 173 -1.80 -23.64 -20.70
CA ASP A 173 -2.66 -22.47 -20.43
C ASP A 173 -1.89 -21.16 -20.19
N ILE A 174 -0.61 -21.26 -19.82
CA ILE A 174 0.30 -20.12 -19.57
C ILE A 174 1.52 -20.10 -20.50
N GLY A 175 1.53 -20.92 -21.55
CA GLY A 175 2.73 -21.20 -22.34
C GLY A 175 3.78 -21.98 -21.53
N THR A 176 5.06 -21.79 -21.86
CA THR A 176 6.17 -22.48 -21.19
C THR A 176 6.43 -21.86 -19.82
N PRO A 177 6.41 -22.62 -18.70
CA PRO A 177 6.72 -22.09 -17.37
C PRO A 177 8.21 -21.71 -17.28
N SER A 178 8.48 -20.50 -16.76
CA SER A 178 9.83 -19.91 -16.70
C SER A 178 10.21 -19.35 -15.33
N VAL A 179 9.25 -18.81 -14.57
CA VAL A 179 9.50 -18.29 -13.22
C VAL A 179 8.51 -18.93 -12.23
N PHE A 180 9.04 -19.39 -11.10
CA PHE A 180 8.28 -19.97 -10.00
C PHE A 180 8.55 -19.14 -8.74
N ARG A 181 7.53 -18.50 -8.16
CA ARG A 181 7.64 -17.79 -6.87
C ARG A 181 6.82 -18.54 -5.85
N SER A 182 7.42 -18.96 -4.74
CA SER A 182 6.69 -19.61 -3.64
C SER A 182 7.09 -19.05 -2.29
N GLN A 183 6.14 -19.07 -1.36
CA GLN A 183 6.38 -18.78 0.05
C GLN A 183 5.78 -19.88 0.94
N THR A 184 6.53 -20.27 1.98
CA THR A 184 6.06 -21.11 3.07
C THR A 184 6.29 -20.37 4.39
N CYS A 185 5.21 -19.91 5.01
CA CYS A 185 5.26 -19.10 6.22
C CYS A 185 4.53 -19.82 7.36
N ASP A 186 5.32 -20.49 8.22
CA ASP A 186 4.84 -21.12 9.44
C ASP A 186 4.51 -20.04 10.49
N LYS A 187 3.45 -20.29 11.27
CA LYS A 187 3.02 -19.41 12.36
C LYS A 187 4.10 -19.31 13.46
N LEU A 188 4.29 -18.11 14.03
CA LEU A 188 5.17 -17.91 15.18
C LEU A 188 4.76 -18.80 16.37
N ASP A 189 5.61 -19.77 16.70
CA ASP A 189 5.50 -20.59 17.92
C ASP A 189 6.39 -20.01 19.03
N PRO A 190 5.83 -19.50 20.15
CA PRO A 190 6.59 -18.94 21.25
C PRO A 190 7.11 -20.00 22.26
N SER A 191 6.79 -21.29 22.09
CA SER A 191 7.16 -22.35 23.03
C SER A 191 8.65 -22.71 23.04
N GLY A 192 9.39 -22.31 22.01
CA GLY A 192 10.76 -22.76 21.75
C GLY A 192 10.85 -23.94 20.77
N PHE A 193 9.73 -24.60 20.42
CA PHE A 193 9.70 -25.81 19.57
C PHE A 193 10.61 -25.74 18.33
N PHE A 194 10.55 -24.66 17.56
CA PHE A 194 11.37 -24.51 16.35
C PHE A 194 12.88 -24.37 16.63
N VAL A 195 13.27 -23.86 17.80
CA VAL A 195 14.68 -23.76 18.22
C VAL A 195 15.24 -25.14 18.52
N ASP A 196 14.49 -25.96 19.28
CA ASP A 196 14.91 -27.32 19.63
C ASP A 196 14.90 -28.24 18.39
N TYR A 197 13.90 -28.08 17.52
CA TYR A 197 13.78 -28.85 16.27
C TYR A 197 14.85 -28.47 15.22
N ALA A 198 15.38 -27.24 15.26
CA ALA A 198 16.48 -26.82 14.37
C ALA A 198 17.78 -27.62 14.56
N GLU A 199 17.97 -28.31 15.69
CA GLU A 199 19.12 -29.20 15.90
C GLU A 199 19.11 -30.42 14.97
N PHE A 200 17.94 -30.86 14.50
CA PHE A 200 17.77 -32.11 13.73
C PHE A 200 17.11 -31.94 12.35
N SER A 201 16.48 -30.78 12.08
CA SER A 201 15.68 -30.54 10.87
C SER A 201 16.48 -30.36 9.58
N GLY A 202 17.79 -30.06 9.68
CA GLY A 202 18.63 -29.66 8.53
C GLY A 202 18.50 -28.19 8.14
N GLY A 203 17.69 -27.41 8.86
CA GLY A 203 17.52 -25.97 8.66
C GLY A 203 16.35 -25.58 7.75
N ILE A 204 16.04 -24.27 7.71
CA ILE A 204 14.81 -23.73 7.11
C ILE A 204 14.58 -24.17 5.64
N PHE A 205 15.63 -24.32 4.82
CA PHE A 205 15.45 -24.77 3.43
C PHE A 205 15.29 -26.28 3.25
N VAL A 206 15.79 -27.09 4.19
CA VAL A 206 15.71 -28.57 4.16
C VAL A 206 14.40 -29.07 4.80
N ASP A 207 13.82 -28.28 5.71
CA ASP A 207 12.59 -28.62 6.43
C ASP A 207 11.36 -27.83 5.98
N CYS A 208 11.42 -26.49 5.97
CA CYS A 208 10.25 -25.64 5.69
C CYS A 208 10.01 -25.53 4.18
N SER A 209 10.98 -25.01 3.41
CA SER A 209 10.83 -24.82 1.95
C SER A 209 11.05 -26.06 1.08
N ILE A 210 11.31 -27.24 1.64
CA ILE A 210 11.56 -28.46 0.86
C ILE A 210 10.34 -28.85 -0.03
N HIS A 211 9.12 -28.51 0.39
CA HIS A 211 7.92 -28.64 -0.44
C HIS A 211 7.86 -27.60 -1.56
N ASP A 212 8.40 -26.39 -1.38
CA ASP A 212 8.49 -25.41 -2.47
C ASP A 212 9.49 -25.84 -3.54
N ILE A 213 10.60 -26.45 -3.11
CA ILE A 213 11.64 -26.99 -3.99
C ILE A 213 11.10 -28.17 -4.82
N ASP A 214 10.36 -29.10 -4.18
CA ASP A 214 9.70 -30.20 -4.90
C ASP A 214 8.64 -29.69 -5.88
N LEU A 215 7.82 -28.70 -5.49
CA LEU A 215 6.87 -28.07 -6.41
C LEU A 215 7.57 -27.37 -7.58
N ALA A 216 8.68 -26.66 -7.36
CA ALA A 216 9.46 -26.03 -8.43
C ALA A 216 9.98 -27.08 -9.42
N LEU A 217 10.52 -28.20 -8.92
CA LEU A 217 10.92 -29.34 -9.74
C LEU A 217 9.73 -29.95 -10.49
N TRP A 218 8.57 -30.10 -9.86
CA TRP A 218 7.37 -30.66 -10.50
C TRP A 218 6.86 -29.76 -11.64
N PHE A 219 6.66 -28.47 -11.40
CA PHE A 219 6.16 -27.50 -12.39
C PHE A 219 7.15 -27.20 -13.52
N PHE A 220 8.46 -27.30 -13.28
CA PHE A 220 9.47 -27.20 -14.33
C PHE A 220 9.78 -28.55 -15.02
N GLY A 221 9.32 -29.67 -14.47
CA GLY A 221 9.66 -31.03 -14.87
C GLY A 221 10.80 -31.61 -14.04
N GLU A 222 10.59 -32.79 -13.43
CA GLU A 222 11.44 -33.35 -12.34
C GLU A 222 12.92 -33.54 -12.71
N ASP A 223 13.19 -33.69 -14.01
CA ASP A 223 14.53 -33.88 -14.58
C ASP A 223 15.26 -32.52 -14.81
N SER A 224 14.72 -31.40 -14.31
CA SER A 224 15.31 -30.07 -14.42
C SER A 224 16.60 -29.94 -13.60
N VAL A 225 17.73 -29.81 -14.29
CA VAL A 225 19.05 -29.67 -13.67
C VAL A 225 19.21 -28.27 -13.06
N VAL A 226 19.50 -28.21 -11.75
CA VAL A 226 19.92 -26.98 -11.07
C VAL A 226 21.26 -26.49 -11.62
N LYS A 227 21.34 -25.21 -11.94
CA LYS A 227 22.55 -24.49 -12.39
C LYS A 227 23.24 -23.81 -11.22
N SER A 228 22.46 -23.12 -10.37
CA SER A 228 22.99 -22.47 -9.17
C SER A 228 21.94 -22.25 -8.11
N VAL A 229 22.41 -21.96 -6.89
CA VAL A 229 21.57 -21.46 -5.79
C VAL A 229 22.24 -20.31 -5.05
N ALA A 230 21.44 -19.37 -4.56
CA ALA A 230 21.85 -18.30 -3.67
C ALA A 230 20.78 -18.05 -2.60
N ALA A 231 21.17 -17.90 -1.34
CA ALA A 231 20.24 -17.68 -0.23
C ALA A 231 20.75 -16.64 0.78
N ILE A 232 19.82 -15.87 1.35
CA ILE A 232 20.04 -14.89 2.42
C ILE A 232 18.94 -15.01 3.47
N GLY A 233 19.21 -14.63 4.72
CA GLY A 233 18.19 -14.73 5.77
C GLY A 233 18.66 -14.26 7.13
N ILE A 234 17.68 -13.98 8.00
CA ILE A 234 17.84 -13.33 9.29
C ILE A 234 17.23 -14.15 10.42
N THR A 235 17.64 -13.84 11.64
CA THR A 235 16.96 -14.28 12.86
C THR A 235 16.49 -13.02 13.57
N ALA A 236 15.20 -12.73 13.46
CA ALA A 236 14.55 -11.48 13.86
C ALA A 236 13.73 -11.60 15.16
N VAL A 237 13.28 -12.81 15.52
CA VAL A 237 12.42 -13.08 16.68
C VAL A 237 12.93 -14.27 17.50
N GLN A 238 13.31 -15.38 16.86
CA GLN A 238 13.73 -16.60 17.55
C GLN A 238 15.27 -16.71 17.59
N GLU A 239 15.94 -15.81 18.33
CA GLU A 239 17.41 -15.70 18.36
C GLU A 239 18.15 -17.03 18.60
N GLY A 240 17.55 -17.95 19.36
CA GLY A 240 18.07 -19.29 19.63
C GLY A 240 18.40 -20.13 18.38
N LEU A 241 17.71 -19.91 17.24
CA LEU A 241 18.00 -20.59 15.97
C LEU A 241 19.45 -20.39 15.49
N ARG A 242 20.09 -19.29 15.90
CA ARG A 242 21.51 -19.01 15.61
C ARG A 242 22.45 -20.09 16.16
N LYS A 243 22.09 -20.76 17.26
CA LYS A 243 22.84 -21.91 17.85
C LYS A 243 23.00 -23.05 16.85
N HIS A 244 22.00 -23.24 15.97
CA HIS A 244 21.95 -24.30 14.96
C HIS A 244 22.26 -23.79 13.55
N ASN A 245 22.87 -22.60 13.45
CA ASN A 245 23.13 -21.86 12.22
C ASN A 245 21.88 -21.54 11.38
N ASP A 246 20.67 -21.66 11.94
CA ASP A 246 19.40 -21.52 11.21
C ASP A 246 18.77 -20.12 11.34
N ARG A 247 17.65 -19.89 10.64
CA ARG A 247 16.97 -18.58 10.51
C ARG A 247 15.47 -18.70 10.76
N ASP A 248 14.84 -17.60 11.17
CA ASP A 248 13.37 -17.49 11.24
C ASP A 248 12.77 -16.84 10.00
N ASN A 249 13.59 -16.22 9.13
CA ASN A 249 13.18 -15.74 7.80
C ASN A 249 14.33 -15.92 6.80
N ALA A 250 14.06 -16.47 5.62
CA ALA A 250 15.05 -16.58 4.55
C ALA A 250 14.43 -16.42 3.15
N VAL A 251 15.22 -15.87 2.22
CA VAL A 251 14.89 -15.72 0.79
C VAL A 251 15.96 -16.44 -0.02
N ALA A 252 15.53 -17.16 -1.05
CA ALA A 252 16.38 -17.94 -1.94
C ALA A 252 16.05 -17.70 -3.41
N VAL A 253 17.06 -17.85 -4.26
CA VAL A 253 16.93 -17.95 -5.71
C VAL A 253 17.66 -19.21 -6.19
N VAL A 254 16.99 -19.98 -7.05
CA VAL A 254 17.51 -21.19 -7.71
C VAL A 254 17.49 -20.95 -9.21
N GLU A 255 18.65 -20.96 -9.86
CA GLU A 255 18.75 -21.00 -11.32
C GLU A 255 18.70 -22.46 -11.79
N PHE A 256 17.93 -22.75 -12.84
CA PHE A 256 17.97 -24.03 -13.56
C PHE A 256 18.55 -23.86 -14.96
N TYR A 257 19.14 -24.93 -15.49
CA TYR A 257 19.46 -25.01 -16.91
C TYR A 257 18.19 -24.95 -17.77
N GLY A 258 18.29 -24.37 -18.97
CA GLY A 258 17.13 -24.01 -19.78
C GLY A 258 16.45 -22.69 -19.40
N GLY A 259 17.07 -21.88 -18.53
CA GLY A 259 16.65 -20.49 -18.28
C GLY A 259 15.43 -20.32 -17.35
N LYS A 260 15.13 -21.33 -16.53
CA LYS A 260 14.05 -21.28 -15.54
C LYS A 260 14.60 -20.82 -14.18
N ILE A 261 13.81 -20.08 -13.41
CA ILE A 261 14.22 -19.52 -12.11
C ILE A 261 13.14 -19.77 -11.06
N ALA A 262 13.53 -20.28 -9.88
CA ALA A 262 12.65 -20.31 -8.71
C ALA A 262 13.10 -19.30 -7.66
N GLN A 263 12.17 -18.49 -7.14
CA GLN A 263 12.32 -17.66 -5.95
C GLN A 263 11.51 -18.28 -4.81
N LEU A 264 12.18 -18.53 -3.68
CA LEU A 264 11.56 -19.10 -2.48
C LEU A 264 11.67 -18.11 -1.32
N PHE A 265 10.59 -17.92 -0.57
CA PHE A 265 10.59 -17.23 0.72
C PHE A 265 10.12 -18.20 1.81
N CYS A 266 10.77 -18.20 2.96
CA CYS A 266 10.29 -18.95 4.11
C CYS A 266 10.38 -18.14 5.40
N SER A 267 9.41 -18.37 6.28
CA SER A 267 9.31 -17.72 7.59
C SER A 267 8.80 -18.71 8.63
N ARG A 268 9.27 -18.57 9.88
CA ARG A 268 8.74 -19.22 11.08
C ARG A 268 8.19 -18.23 12.10
N MET A 269 7.90 -17.00 11.66
CA MET A 269 7.38 -15.93 12.52
C MET A 269 6.06 -15.32 12.03
N MET A 270 5.29 -16.01 11.18
CA MET A 270 4.06 -15.46 10.63
C MET A 270 3.04 -15.20 11.75
N ALA A 271 2.54 -13.97 11.83
CA ALA A 271 1.65 -13.55 12.92
C ALA A 271 0.21 -14.04 12.72
N ALA A 272 -0.26 -14.13 11.47
CA ALA A 272 -1.64 -14.46 11.14
C ALA A 272 -1.97 -15.95 11.32
N GLY A 273 -1.07 -16.84 10.90
CA GLY A 273 -1.31 -18.27 10.77
C GLY A 273 -0.32 -18.89 9.79
N GLN A 274 -0.69 -20.03 9.21
CA GLN A 274 0.02 -20.66 8.10
C GLN A 274 -0.30 -19.94 6.79
N GLU A 275 0.73 -19.59 6.02
CA GLU A 275 0.60 -19.01 4.68
C GLU A 275 1.53 -19.71 3.68
N ASP A 276 0.95 -20.58 2.86
CA ASP A 276 1.61 -21.28 1.75
C ASP A 276 1.06 -20.75 0.42
N THR A 277 1.85 -20.00 -0.35
CA THR A 277 1.40 -19.34 -1.60
C THR A 277 2.39 -19.62 -2.71
N THR A 278 1.91 -20.02 -3.89
CA THR A 278 2.78 -20.31 -5.05
C THR A 278 2.23 -19.67 -6.32
N GLU A 279 3.13 -19.12 -7.14
CA GLU A 279 2.83 -18.47 -8.41
C GLU A 279 3.76 -19.00 -9.50
N ILE A 280 3.20 -19.49 -10.60
CA ILE A 280 3.95 -19.99 -11.75
C ILE A 280 3.64 -19.10 -12.95
N PHE A 281 4.69 -18.43 -13.44
CA PHE A 281 4.66 -17.55 -14.60
C PHE A 281 5.22 -18.30 -15.81
N GLY A 282 4.59 -18.11 -16.96
CA GLY A 282 5.01 -18.68 -18.24
C GLY A 282 4.91 -17.69 -19.38
N THR A 283 5.34 -18.11 -20.57
CA THR A 283 5.49 -17.23 -21.74
C THR A 283 4.20 -16.60 -22.27
N GLN A 284 3.02 -17.04 -21.82
CA GLN A 284 1.71 -16.52 -22.23
C GLN A 284 0.77 -16.18 -21.07
N GLY A 285 1.18 -16.41 -19.81
CA GLY A 285 0.29 -16.18 -18.66
C GLY A 285 0.87 -16.53 -17.30
N LYS A 286 -0.01 -16.67 -16.31
CA LYS A 286 0.34 -16.98 -14.91
C LYS A 286 -0.78 -17.80 -14.26
N VAL A 287 -0.42 -18.83 -13.49
CA VAL A 287 -1.31 -19.47 -12.50
C VAL A 287 -0.81 -19.13 -11.09
N ALA A 288 -1.73 -19.06 -10.13
CA ALA A 288 -1.40 -18.75 -8.75
C ALA A 288 -2.32 -19.51 -7.79
N VAL A 289 -1.73 -20.04 -6.71
CA VAL A 289 -2.37 -20.85 -5.67
C VAL A 289 -2.28 -20.10 -4.35
N ASN A 290 -3.44 -19.90 -3.71
CA ASN A 290 -3.57 -19.37 -2.34
C ASN A 290 -3.00 -17.94 -2.10
N THR A 291 -3.09 -17.04 -3.09
CA THR A 291 -2.62 -15.63 -2.99
C THR A 291 -3.45 -14.74 -2.05
N GLN A 292 -4.54 -15.27 -1.48
CA GLN A 292 -5.23 -14.67 -0.34
C GLN A 292 -5.64 -15.79 0.63
N PRO A 293 -4.80 -16.15 1.62
CA PRO A 293 -5.09 -17.24 2.55
C PRO A 293 -6.46 -17.10 3.23
N GLN A 294 -7.18 -18.21 3.33
CA GLN A 294 -8.48 -18.30 4.00
C GLN A 294 -8.74 -19.74 4.47
N LEU A 295 -9.32 -19.89 5.66
CA LEU A 295 -9.70 -21.17 6.25
C LEU A 295 -10.94 -21.78 5.57
N ASN A 296 -11.84 -20.91 5.12
CA ASN A 296 -13.08 -21.21 4.39
C ASN A 296 -13.61 -19.89 3.78
N LEU A 297 -14.85 -19.87 3.28
CA LEU A 297 -15.44 -18.70 2.61
C LEU A 297 -16.05 -17.64 3.56
N VAL A 298 -16.04 -17.86 4.88
CA VAL A 298 -16.59 -16.91 5.86
C VAL A 298 -15.70 -15.68 6.00
N ASN A 299 -16.32 -14.50 5.89
CA ASN A 299 -15.69 -13.21 6.15
C ASN A 299 -16.44 -12.52 7.32
N LEU A 300 -15.68 -12.03 8.29
CA LEU A 300 -16.16 -11.31 9.47
C LEU A 300 -16.16 -9.81 9.16
N TYR A 301 -17.33 -9.16 9.25
CA TYR A 301 -17.50 -7.74 8.96
C TYR A 301 -17.56 -6.96 10.28
N GLU A 302 -16.41 -6.43 10.71
CA GLU A 302 -16.26 -5.70 11.98
C GLU A 302 -16.16 -4.18 11.74
N PRO A 303 -16.47 -3.31 12.72
CA PRO A 303 -16.24 -1.86 12.60
C PRO A 303 -14.78 -1.46 12.35
N THR A 304 -13.85 -2.38 12.58
CA THR A 304 -12.40 -2.30 12.30
C THR A 304 -12.02 -2.68 10.87
N GLY A 305 -12.91 -3.33 10.10
CA GLY A 305 -12.67 -3.81 8.74
C GLY A 305 -13.25 -5.19 8.48
N ILE A 306 -12.96 -5.75 7.30
CA ILE A 306 -13.32 -7.14 6.97
C ILE A 306 -12.13 -8.04 7.34
N ARG A 307 -12.35 -9.01 8.23
CA ARG A 307 -11.38 -10.03 8.62
C ARG A 307 -11.77 -11.37 8.02
N ARG A 308 -10.79 -12.17 7.61
CA ARG A 308 -10.96 -13.61 7.38
C ARG A 308 -9.98 -14.37 8.26
N GLU A 309 -10.35 -15.59 8.61
CA GLU A 309 -9.50 -16.48 9.39
C GLU A 309 -8.73 -17.40 8.44
N ILE A 310 -7.53 -17.81 8.83
CA ILE A 310 -6.62 -18.63 8.01
C ILE A 310 -6.17 -19.85 8.83
N PRO A 311 -5.72 -20.95 8.20
CA PRO A 311 -5.26 -22.13 8.94
C PRO A 311 -4.17 -21.79 9.96
N PRO A 312 -4.20 -22.36 11.18
CA PRO A 312 -3.22 -22.02 12.22
C PRO A 312 -1.86 -22.70 12.02
N ASP A 313 -1.82 -23.81 11.29
CA ASP A 313 -0.64 -24.64 11.01
C ASP A 313 -0.74 -25.38 9.66
N TYR A 314 0.40 -25.88 9.17
CA TYR A 314 0.54 -26.63 7.91
C TYR A 314 -0.47 -27.75 7.70
N TYR A 315 -0.80 -28.53 8.75
CA TYR A 315 -1.77 -29.62 8.63
C TYR A 315 -3.21 -29.08 8.55
N GLY A 316 -3.49 -27.95 9.21
CA GLY A 316 -4.72 -27.19 8.98
C GLY A 316 -4.89 -26.75 7.52
N ARG A 317 -3.79 -26.48 6.79
CA ARG A 317 -3.81 -26.16 5.35
C ARG A 317 -3.87 -27.40 4.45
N PHE A 318 -3.17 -28.49 4.79
CA PHE A 318 -2.95 -29.64 3.88
C PHE A 318 -3.57 -30.99 4.32
N ARG A 319 -4.46 -31.02 5.31
CA ARG A 319 -5.12 -32.25 5.81
C ARG A 319 -5.61 -33.19 4.71
N GLU A 320 -6.40 -32.68 3.76
CA GLU A 320 -6.99 -33.50 2.68
C GLU A 320 -5.94 -33.99 1.68
N ALA A 321 -4.81 -33.30 1.56
CA ALA A 321 -3.72 -33.70 0.68
C ALA A 321 -3.00 -34.94 1.24
N PHE A 322 -2.72 -35.00 2.55
CA PHE A 322 -2.20 -36.21 3.21
C PHE A 322 -3.18 -37.40 3.13
N ILE A 323 -4.49 -37.15 3.24
CA ILE A 323 -5.52 -38.21 3.09
C ILE A 323 -5.55 -38.73 1.65
N THR A 324 -5.39 -37.84 0.66
CA THR A 324 -5.30 -38.19 -0.76
C THR A 324 -4.01 -38.96 -1.06
N GLU A 325 -2.88 -38.55 -0.48
CA GLU A 325 -1.59 -39.25 -0.53
C GLU A 325 -1.70 -40.69 0.01
N ALA A 326 -2.28 -40.88 1.21
CA ALA A 326 -2.47 -42.21 1.80
C ALA A 326 -3.38 -43.11 0.95
N ASN A 327 -4.46 -42.57 0.38
CA ASN A 327 -5.37 -43.32 -0.50
C ASN A 327 -4.74 -43.67 -1.85
N GLU A 328 -4.01 -42.75 -2.48
CA GLU A 328 -3.36 -43.00 -3.77
C GLU A 328 -2.14 -43.90 -3.65
N PHE A 329 -1.32 -43.77 -2.60
CA PHE A 329 -0.26 -44.72 -2.28
C PHE A 329 -0.84 -46.14 -2.11
N THR A 330 -1.92 -46.27 -1.33
CA THR A 330 -2.63 -47.55 -1.14
C THR A 330 -3.15 -48.10 -2.47
N ALA A 331 -3.72 -47.26 -3.33
CA ALA A 331 -4.19 -47.66 -4.66
C ALA A 331 -3.03 -48.08 -5.58
N CYS A 332 -1.88 -47.39 -5.56
CA CYS A 332 -0.71 -47.75 -6.35
C CYS A 332 -0.08 -49.09 -5.94
N CYS A 333 -0.11 -49.41 -4.64
CA CYS A 333 0.34 -50.71 -4.16
C CYS A 333 -0.59 -51.84 -4.60
N LEU A 334 -1.91 -51.68 -4.40
CA LEU A 334 -2.91 -52.72 -4.73
C LEU A 334 -3.15 -52.90 -6.23
N ASN A 335 -3.19 -51.81 -7.00
CA ASN A 335 -3.46 -51.82 -8.44
C ASN A 335 -2.17 -51.95 -9.28
N ASN A 336 -1.00 -51.95 -8.65
CA ASN A 336 0.33 -51.90 -9.28
C ASN A 336 0.59 -50.70 -10.22
N THR A 337 -0.15 -49.59 -10.12
CA THR A 337 0.09 -48.38 -10.93
C THR A 337 1.39 -47.67 -10.53
N GLU A 338 1.90 -46.77 -11.38
CA GLU A 338 3.03 -45.92 -11.03
C GLU A 338 2.62 -44.84 -10.02
N PRO A 339 3.50 -44.44 -9.08
CA PRO A 339 3.25 -43.31 -8.18
C PRO A 339 3.37 -41.96 -8.90
N PRO A 340 2.71 -40.89 -8.43
CA PRO A 340 2.70 -39.57 -9.09
C PRO A 340 4.00 -38.73 -8.90
N MET A 341 5.12 -39.38 -8.60
CA MET A 341 6.45 -38.76 -8.44
C MET A 341 7.56 -39.80 -8.58
N LYS A 342 8.73 -39.43 -9.12
CA LYS A 342 9.93 -40.29 -9.06
C LYS A 342 10.64 -40.12 -7.72
N LEU A 343 11.09 -41.21 -7.10
CA LEU A 343 11.84 -41.16 -5.82
C LEU A 343 13.13 -40.33 -5.91
N VAL A 344 13.79 -40.30 -7.07
CA VAL A 344 14.99 -39.46 -7.32
C VAL A 344 14.69 -37.95 -7.21
N GLY A 345 13.44 -37.53 -7.45
CA GLY A 345 13.01 -36.15 -7.24
C GLY A 345 13.19 -35.69 -5.79
N ALA A 346 13.02 -36.60 -4.83
CA ALA A 346 13.27 -36.32 -3.42
C ALA A 346 14.75 -36.05 -3.12
N VAL A 347 15.67 -36.77 -3.78
CA VAL A 347 17.12 -36.52 -3.65
C VAL A 347 17.49 -35.18 -4.29
N ASN A 348 16.91 -34.84 -5.45
CA ASN A 348 17.09 -33.53 -6.08
C ASN A 348 16.56 -32.38 -5.19
N ALA A 349 15.43 -32.57 -4.52
CA ALA A 349 14.90 -31.58 -3.57
C ALA A 349 15.83 -31.40 -2.37
N VAL A 350 16.29 -32.49 -1.73
CA VAL A 350 17.26 -32.43 -0.60
C VAL A 350 18.56 -31.77 -1.04
N LYS A 351 19.08 -32.11 -2.22
CA LYS A 351 20.30 -31.53 -2.81
C LYS A 351 20.21 -30.01 -2.98
N ILE A 352 19.08 -29.49 -3.47
CA ILE A 352 18.85 -28.05 -3.59
C ILE A 352 18.67 -27.43 -2.19
N GLY A 353 17.92 -28.06 -1.29
CA GLY A 353 17.73 -27.59 0.10
C GLY A 353 19.02 -27.47 0.90
N CYS A 354 19.90 -28.48 0.85
CA CYS A 354 21.20 -28.47 1.49
C CYS A 354 22.12 -27.39 0.91
N ALA A 355 22.13 -27.21 -0.42
CA ALA A 355 22.94 -26.18 -1.06
C ALA A 355 22.43 -24.75 -0.76
N LEU A 356 21.11 -24.58 -0.62
CA LEU A 356 20.50 -23.34 -0.14
C LEU A 356 20.86 -23.06 1.32
N GLN A 357 20.81 -24.06 2.20
CA GLN A 357 21.23 -23.90 3.60
C GLN A 357 22.73 -23.59 3.71
N GLU A 358 23.59 -24.19 2.88
CA GLU A 358 25.01 -23.82 2.83
C GLU A 358 25.22 -22.39 2.31
N SER A 359 24.48 -21.97 1.27
CA SER A 359 24.50 -20.59 0.78
C SER A 359 24.10 -19.59 1.86
N LEU A 360 23.03 -19.89 2.61
CA LEU A 360 22.51 -19.11 3.73
C LEU A 360 23.49 -18.95 4.90
N ILE A 361 24.34 -19.94 5.12
CA ILE A 361 25.36 -19.97 6.19
C ILE A 361 26.66 -19.29 5.73
N THR A 362 27.07 -19.51 4.48
CA THR A 362 28.36 -19.05 3.94
C THR A 362 28.32 -17.68 3.25
N GLY A 363 27.13 -17.20 2.87
CA GLY A 363 26.95 -16.01 2.04
C GLY A 363 27.40 -16.17 0.59
N LYS A 364 27.66 -17.40 0.14
CA LYS A 364 28.19 -17.70 -1.21
C LYS A 364 27.11 -18.28 -2.12
N LYS A 365 27.17 -17.90 -3.40
CA LYS A 365 26.48 -18.63 -4.47
C LYS A 365 27.10 -20.03 -4.61
N ILE A 366 26.28 -21.07 -4.72
CA ILE A 366 26.72 -22.45 -4.97
C ILE A 366 26.34 -22.81 -6.41
N GLU A 367 27.27 -23.39 -7.18
CA GLU A 367 27.11 -23.63 -8.62
C GLU A 367 27.32 -25.10 -8.99
N PHE A 368 26.62 -25.52 -10.04
CA PHE A 368 26.56 -26.88 -10.56
C PHE A 368 26.77 -26.88 -12.07
N ASP A 369 27.29 -27.97 -12.63
CA ASP A 369 27.42 -28.17 -14.07
C ASP A 369 26.14 -28.74 -14.71
N GLU A 370 26.13 -28.92 -16.03
CA GLU A 370 24.99 -29.47 -16.79
C GLU A 370 24.65 -30.93 -16.47
N THR A 371 25.53 -31.65 -15.75
CA THR A 371 25.21 -32.97 -15.18
C THR A 371 24.61 -32.87 -13.77
N GLY A 372 24.46 -31.65 -13.26
CA GLY A 372 24.03 -31.34 -11.90
C GLY A 372 25.10 -31.63 -10.85
N LYS A 373 26.37 -31.81 -11.23
CA LYS A 373 27.46 -32.03 -10.27
C LYS A 373 27.98 -30.69 -9.76
N ARG A 374 28.27 -30.60 -8.47
CA ARG A 374 28.77 -29.37 -7.82
C ARG A 374 30.15 -28.97 -8.37
N ILE A 375 30.32 -27.69 -8.66
CA ILE A 375 31.59 -27.11 -9.11
C ILE A 375 32.39 -26.68 -7.86
N GLU A 376 33.35 -27.50 -7.44
CA GLU A 376 34.14 -27.26 -6.23
C GLU A 376 35.17 -26.13 -6.36
N ASN A 377 35.49 -25.70 -7.58
CA ASN A 377 36.42 -24.60 -7.86
C ASN A 377 35.92 -23.75 -9.04
N ALA A 378 35.04 -22.79 -8.76
CA ALA A 378 34.62 -21.76 -9.72
C ALA A 378 35.77 -20.77 -10.01
N ARG A 379 36.72 -21.19 -10.85
CA ARG A 379 37.60 -20.24 -11.55
C ARG A 379 36.75 -19.49 -12.57
N PHE A 380 36.67 -18.17 -12.41
CA PHE A 380 36.14 -17.29 -13.47
C PHE A 380 36.86 -17.58 -14.80
N PRO A 381 36.14 -17.61 -15.94
CA PRO A 381 36.75 -17.85 -17.25
C PRO A 381 37.92 -16.91 -17.55
N ASP A 382 38.99 -17.45 -18.14
CA ASP A 382 40.27 -16.74 -18.31
C ASP A 382 40.24 -15.51 -19.24
N SER A 383 39.11 -15.24 -19.91
CA SER A 383 38.89 -14.08 -20.79
C SER A 383 38.96 -12.72 -20.10
N LEU A 384 38.93 -12.66 -18.75
CA LEU A 384 39.03 -11.42 -17.97
C LEU A 384 40.42 -11.19 -17.32
N LYS A 385 41.43 -12.03 -17.59
CA LYS A 385 42.77 -11.89 -16.98
C LYS A 385 43.64 -10.82 -17.63
N LYS A 386 43.29 -9.55 -17.41
CA LYS A 386 44.23 -8.42 -17.48
C LYS A 386 43.75 -7.22 -16.65
N VAL A 387 44.03 -7.26 -15.34
CA VAL A 387 44.77 -6.23 -14.59
C VAL A 387 44.98 -6.74 -13.15
N SER A 388 46.26 -6.98 -12.84
CA SER A 388 46.84 -6.83 -11.50
C SER A 388 48.13 -6.04 -11.73
N SER A 389 48.54 -5.08 -10.91
CA SER A 389 48.16 -4.81 -9.52
C SER A 389 48.39 -3.34 -9.18
N THR A 390 47.53 -2.73 -8.34
CA THR A 390 47.88 -2.26 -6.97
C THR A 390 46.70 -1.49 -6.36
N ASP A 391 46.21 -2.04 -5.23
CA ASP A 391 45.57 -1.34 -4.10
C ASP A 391 44.19 -0.63 -4.28
N ASN A 392 43.44 -0.60 -3.18
CA ASN A 392 42.19 0.13 -2.89
C ASN A 392 41.11 0.25 -4.01
N GLY A 393 40.06 -0.58 -3.89
CA GLY A 393 39.01 -0.73 -4.91
C GLY A 393 38.02 0.43 -5.08
N HIS A 394 37.58 0.60 -6.33
CA HIS A 394 36.41 1.36 -6.78
C HIS A 394 35.85 0.68 -8.04
N GLY A 395 34.54 0.44 -8.08
CA GLY A 395 33.81 -0.03 -9.27
C GLY A 395 34.07 -1.49 -9.72
N GLU A 396 33.30 -2.03 -10.66
CA GLU A 396 32.04 -1.53 -11.24
C GLU A 396 31.26 -2.64 -11.99
N HIS A 397 29.97 -2.38 -12.24
CA HIS A 397 29.05 -3.09 -13.16
C HIS A 397 29.03 -4.64 -13.22
N VAL A 398 28.01 -5.23 -12.58
CA VAL A 398 27.32 -6.43 -13.09
C VAL A 398 25.95 -5.99 -13.57
N GLU A 399 25.75 -5.97 -14.90
CA GLU A 399 24.46 -5.70 -15.54
C GLU A 399 23.84 -7.02 -16.06
N ASP A 400 22.72 -6.95 -16.79
CA ASP A 400 22.02 -8.07 -17.44
C ASP A 400 21.29 -9.14 -16.58
N PHE A 401 21.13 -8.97 -15.26
CA PHE A 401 20.35 -9.93 -14.43
C PHE A 401 19.25 -9.29 -13.57
N ILE A 402 18.35 -8.53 -14.21
CA ILE A 402 17.52 -7.58 -13.48
C ILE A 402 16.15 -7.32 -14.12
N ASP A 403 15.33 -8.36 -14.27
CA ASP A 403 13.91 -8.21 -14.64
C ASP A 403 12.99 -9.12 -13.79
N ASN A 404 11.76 -8.66 -13.55
CA ASN A 404 10.75 -9.30 -12.69
C ASN A 404 11.14 -9.59 -11.22
N VAL A 405 12.12 -8.89 -10.65
CA VAL A 405 12.01 -8.48 -9.24
C VAL A 405 10.78 -7.60 -9.11
N GLU A 406 9.96 -7.79 -8.07
CA GLU A 406 8.83 -6.90 -7.77
C GLU A 406 9.39 -5.50 -7.46
N ILE A 407 9.35 -4.62 -8.47
CA ILE A 407 10.13 -3.39 -8.47
C ILE A 407 9.62 -2.47 -7.35
N SER A 408 10.44 -2.23 -6.34
CA SER A 408 10.27 -1.03 -5.51
C SER A 408 10.42 0.18 -6.43
N LEU A 409 9.28 0.81 -6.73
CA LEU A 409 9.20 1.95 -7.65
C LEU A 409 9.62 3.26 -6.96
N ASN A 410 9.88 3.21 -5.65
CA ASN A 410 10.54 4.28 -4.93
C ASN A 410 11.61 3.71 -3.96
N PRO A 411 12.77 3.24 -4.47
CA PRO A 411 13.83 2.65 -3.65
C PRO A 411 14.36 3.57 -2.56
N ALA A 412 14.07 4.88 -2.65
CA ALA A 412 14.41 5.86 -1.64
C ALA A 412 13.49 5.85 -0.41
N GLU A 413 12.33 5.19 -0.41
CA GLU A 413 11.41 5.21 0.74
C GLU A 413 11.45 3.92 1.60
N ASP A 414 11.81 2.78 1.01
CA ASP A 414 12.03 1.52 1.75
C ASP A 414 13.32 1.54 2.60
N VAL A 415 14.20 2.52 2.37
CA VAL A 415 15.50 2.63 3.07
C VAL A 415 15.31 3.24 4.47
N SER A 416 15.42 2.39 5.49
CA SER A 416 15.50 2.84 6.89
C SER A 416 16.94 3.05 7.35
N TYR A 417 17.21 4.21 7.95
CA TYR A 417 18.50 4.55 8.56
C TYR A 417 18.55 4.35 10.08
N GLY A 418 17.45 3.92 10.72
CA GLY A 418 17.42 3.71 12.17
C GLY A 418 16.01 3.71 12.75
N ARG A 419 15.88 4.19 14.00
CA ARG A 419 14.60 4.27 14.69
C ARG A 419 13.70 5.34 14.08
N THR A 420 12.38 5.20 14.28
CA THR A 420 11.36 6.18 13.89
C THR A 420 11.03 7.14 15.04
N GLY A 421 10.36 8.24 14.73
CA GLY A 421 9.89 9.20 15.74
C GLY A 421 11.01 10.01 16.41
N PHE A 422 10.65 10.77 17.46
CA PHE A 422 11.60 11.64 18.18
C PHE A 422 12.82 10.91 18.76
N ARG A 423 12.73 9.60 19.02
CA ARG A 423 13.89 8.81 19.49
C ARG A 423 14.99 8.67 18.43
N GLY A 424 14.63 8.60 17.14
CA GLY A 424 15.60 8.52 16.04
C GLY A 424 16.32 9.83 15.72
N LEU A 425 15.91 10.97 16.30
CA LEU A 425 16.66 12.23 16.18
C LEU A 425 18.04 12.14 16.86
N ALA A 426 18.14 11.37 17.95
CA ALA A 426 19.41 11.09 18.63
C ALA A 426 20.37 10.26 17.76
N ASP A 427 19.82 9.37 16.92
CA ASP A 427 20.58 8.55 15.96
C ASP A 427 21.07 9.40 14.76
N SER A 428 20.41 10.52 14.44
CA SER A 428 20.69 11.38 13.27
C SER A 428 20.89 12.88 13.61
N PRO A 429 21.85 13.25 14.49
CA PRO A 429 21.94 14.61 15.04
C PRO A 429 22.29 15.69 14.01
N TYR A 430 22.97 15.34 12.90
CA TYR A 430 23.30 16.32 11.84
C TYR A 430 22.07 16.73 11.03
N VAL A 431 21.18 15.79 10.70
CA VAL A 431 19.90 16.08 10.03
C VAL A 431 18.94 16.76 11.01
N GLY A 432 18.92 16.33 12.27
CA GLY A 432 18.17 17.00 13.35
C GLY A 432 18.58 18.47 13.50
N GLY A 433 19.89 18.76 13.53
CA GLY A 433 20.41 20.13 13.56
C GLY A 433 20.06 20.96 12.31
N ALA A 434 20.10 20.35 11.12
CA ALA A 434 19.71 21.00 9.87
C ALA A 434 18.22 21.39 9.87
N ALA A 435 17.36 20.49 10.35
CA ALA A 435 15.92 20.71 10.43
C ALA A 435 15.52 21.67 11.56
N LEU A 436 16.17 21.62 12.72
CA LEU A 436 16.03 22.60 13.80
C LEU A 436 16.36 24.01 13.31
N LEU A 437 17.45 24.17 12.56
CA LEU A 437 17.80 25.44 11.95
C LEU A 437 16.76 25.88 10.91
N ALA A 438 16.37 24.99 9.99
CA ALA A 438 15.36 25.30 8.97
C ALA A 438 14.02 25.72 9.59
N SER A 439 13.62 25.09 10.70
CA SER A 439 12.40 25.39 11.46
C SER A 439 12.38 26.82 12.04
N LEU A 440 13.50 27.57 12.03
CA LEU A 440 13.51 29.00 12.33
C LEU A 440 12.75 29.84 11.27
N GLY A 441 12.50 29.28 10.08
CA GLY A 441 11.65 29.90 9.06
C GLY A 441 10.20 30.01 9.53
N GLY A 442 9.60 28.89 9.95
CA GLY A 442 8.31 28.86 10.64
C GLY A 442 8.31 29.63 11.96
N PHE A 443 9.42 29.63 12.71
CA PHE A 443 9.54 30.47 13.91
C PHE A 443 9.39 31.96 13.59
N SER A 444 10.09 32.47 12.56
CA SER A 444 9.95 33.86 12.12
C SER A 444 8.52 34.19 11.65
N PHE A 445 7.84 33.26 10.98
CA PHE A 445 6.41 33.42 10.66
C PHE A 445 5.55 33.57 11.93
N GLY A 446 5.65 32.62 12.86
CA GLY A 446 4.92 32.70 14.12
C GLY A 446 5.27 33.94 14.94
N TYR A 447 6.52 34.41 14.85
CA TYR A 447 6.96 35.63 15.51
C TYR A 447 6.20 36.87 14.99
N ASP A 448 6.16 37.08 13.67
CA ASP A 448 5.41 38.20 13.06
C ASP A 448 3.90 38.13 13.36
N GLN A 449 3.34 36.92 13.56
CA GLN A 449 1.95 36.74 13.99
C GLN A 449 1.70 37.12 15.45
N GLY A 450 2.51 36.62 16.39
CA GLY A 450 2.29 36.87 17.83
C GLY A 450 2.69 38.29 18.25
N VAL A 451 3.70 38.89 17.61
CA VAL A 451 4.19 40.24 17.92
C VAL A 451 3.12 41.32 17.70
N ILE A 452 2.31 41.20 16.64
CA ILE A 452 1.34 42.24 16.28
C ILE A 452 0.10 42.24 17.20
N SER A 453 -0.22 41.11 17.83
CA SER A 453 -1.39 40.94 18.69
C SER A 453 -1.45 41.96 19.84
N ILE A 454 -0.31 42.21 20.49
CA ILE A 454 -0.18 43.24 21.55
C ILE A 454 -0.01 44.65 20.94
N ILE A 455 0.79 44.80 19.88
CA ILE A 455 1.06 46.10 19.25
C ILE A 455 -0.24 46.76 18.74
N ASN A 456 -1.18 45.95 18.24
CA ASN A 456 -2.54 46.36 17.84
C ASN A 456 -3.39 47.00 18.96
N VAL A 457 -2.94 47.00 20.21
CA VAL A 457 -3.60 47.66 21.36
C VAL A 457 -2.66 48.53 22.21
N MET A 458 -1.41 48.76 21.79
CA MET A 458 -0.47 49.67 22.46
C MET A 458 -0.82 51.14 22.20
N GLU A 459 -0.98 51.94 23.26
CA GLU A 459 -1.18 53.39 23.14
C GLU A 459 0.05 54.07 22.51
N GLN A 460 1.26 53.71 22.94
CA GLN A 460 2.53 54.26 22.41
C GLN A 460 2.66 54.05 20.90
N PHE A 461 2.08 52.98 20.37
CA PHE A 461 2.06 52.66 18.94
C PHE A 461 1.04 53.51 18.18
N HIS A 462 -0.18 53.63 18.71
CA HIS A 462 -1.22 54.49 18.12
C HIS A 462 -0.85 55.98 18.11
N THR A 463 -0.07 56.46 19.09
CA THR A 463 0.48 57.83 19.10
C THR A 463 1.41 58.10 17.91
N VAL A 464 2.17 57.10 17.46
CA VAL A 464 3.08 57.21 16.30
C VAL A 464 2.35 56.93 14.98
N PHE A 465 1.34 56.04 14.99
CA PHE A 465 0.56 55.66 13.80
C PHE A 465 -0.95 55.73 14.06
N PRO A 466 -1.56 56.93 14.14
CA PRO A 466 -2.99 57.09 14.46
C PRO A 466 -3.93 56.34 13.52
N GLN A 467 -3.52 56.10 12.26
CA GLN A 467 -4.28 55.32 11.29
C GLN A 467 -4.50 53.87 11.77
N ALA A 468 -3.54 53.27 12.48
CA ALA A 468 -3.62 51.90 12.98
C ALA A 468 -4.58 51.73 14.17
N ALA A 469 -5.02 52.83 14.80
CA ALA A 469 -6.08 52.79 15.81
C ALA A 469 -7.46 52.52 15.18
N THR A 470 -7.67 52.95 13.92
CA THR A 470 -8.94 52.76 13.20
C THR A 470 -9.16 51.28 12.86
N PRO A 471 -10.41 50.77 12.83
CA PRO A 471 -10.68 49.36 12.50
C PRO A 471 -10.09 48.94 11.15
N PHE A 472 -10.28 49.75 10.10
CA PHE A 472 -9.72 49.43 8.78
C PHE A 472 -8.20 49.53 8.74
N GLY A 473 -7.58 50.54 9.36
CA GLY A 473 -6.12 50.65 9.38
C GLY A 473 -5.46 49.50 10.14
N LYS A 474 -6.02 49.11 11.29
CA LYS A 474 -5.59 47.94 12.07
C LYS A 474 -5.66 46.65 11.25
N GLY A 475 -6.80 46.43 10.57
CA GLY A 475 -7.01 45.30 9.66
C GLY A 475 -6.01 45.30 8.50
N PHE A 476 -5.94 46.40 7.75
CA PHE A 476 -5.11 46.55 6.56
C PHE A 476 -3.62 46.34 6.85
N MET A 477 -3.09 47.03 7.87
CA MET A 477 -1.69 46.88 8.28
C MET A 477 -1.32 45.45 8.69
N THR A 478 -2.22 44.77 9.41
CA THR A 478 -2.01 43.37 9.80
C THR A 478 -2.01 42.47 8.57
N GLY A 479 -3.07 42.53 7.75
CA GLY A 479 -3.26 41.66 6.60
C GLY A 479 -2.24 41.86 5.48
N MET A 480 -1.65 43.05 5.31
CA MET A 480 -0.67 43.28 4.24
C MET A 480 0.62 42.45 4.36
N LEU A 481 0.92 41.90 5.55
CA LEU A 481 1.95 40.87 5.70
C LEU A 481 1.53 39.55 5.03
N GLU A 482 0.30 39.11 5.25
CA GLU A 482 -0.29 37.90 4.66
C GLU A 482 -0.44 38.04 3.13
N PHE A 483 -0.76 39.24 2.63
CA PHE A 483 -0.74 39.54 1.20
C PHE A 483 0.68 39.44 0.61
N GLY A 484 1.70 39.91 1.36
CA GLY A 484 3.09 39.67 1.02
C GLY A 484 3.44 38.18 0.98
N ALA A 485 2.99 37.41 1.97
CA ALA A 485 3.21 35.97 2.07
C ALA A 485 2.58 35.19 0.89
N PHE A 486 1.37 35.56 0.49
CA PHE A 486 0.70 35.07 -0.71
C PHE A 486 1.56 35.27 -1.96
N LEU A 487 2.06 36.50 -2.18
CA LEU A 487 2.95 36.79 -3.31
C LEU A 487 4.26 35.99 -3.24
N GLY A 488 4.87 35.89 -2.05
CA GLY A 488 6.09 35.10 -1.83
C GLY A 488 5.96 33.63 -2.27
N CYS A 489 4.88 32.97 -1.84
CA CYS A 489 4.61 31.58 -2.22
C CYS A 489 4.39 31.34 -3.71
N LEU A 490 3.93 32.33 -4.49
CA LEU A 490 3.80 32.20 -5.94
C LEU A 490 5.15 32.21 -6.66
N PHE A 491 6.14 32.96 -6.16
CA PHE A 491 7.47 33.07 -6.78
C PHE A 491 8.44 31.99 -6.29
N MET A 492 8.35 31.59 -5.02
CA MET A 492 9.32 30.71 -4.36
C MET A 492 9.62 29.38 -5.08
N PRO A 493 8.64 28.61 -5.61
CA PRO A 493 8.97 27.34 -6.28
C PRO A 493 9.98 27.55 -7.42
N THR A 494 9.75 28.57 -8.24
CA THR A 494 10.64 28.90 -9.36
C THR A 494 12.00 29.45 -8.93
N LEU A 495 12.10 30.04 -7.73
CA LEU A 495 13.37 30.49 -7.14
C LEU A 495 14.17 29.31 -6.58
N ALA A 496 13.53 28.52 -5.72
CA ALA A 496 14.11 27.35 -5.06
C ALA A 496 14.65 26.32 -6.06
N ASP A 497 13.95 26.14 -7.18
CA ASP A 497 14.33 25.18 -8.22
C ASP A 497 15.46 25.72 -9.10
N LYS A 498 15.55 27.03 -9.33
CA LYS A 498 16.65 27.65 -10.11
C LYS A 498 17.96 27.78 -9.33
N ILE A 499 17.92 28.26 -8.08
CA ILE A 499 19.14 28.63 -7.32
C ILE A 499 19.47 27.69 -6.16
N SER A 500 18.69 26.62 -5.95
CA SER A 500 18.64 25.74 -4.78
C SER A 500 17.83 26.27 -3.60
N ARG A 501 17.14 25.35 -2.92
CA ARG A 501 16.33 25.57 -1.71
C ARG A 501 17.16 26.29 -0.63
N LYS A 502 18.42 25.86 -0.43
CA LYS A 502 19.41 26.48 0.47
C LYS A 502 19.69 27.96 0.16
N ARG A 503 20.00 28.31 -1.10
CA ARG A 503 20.30 29.71 -1.46
C ARG A 503 19.04 30.56 -1.51
N ALA A 504 17.90 29.98 -1.87
CA ALA A 504 16.61 30.66 -1.83
C ALA A 504 16.27 31.10 -0.39
N LEU A 505 16.39 30.21 0.61
CA LEU A 505 16.23 30.59 2.03
C LEU A 505 17.13 31.77 2.42
N ALA A 506 18.41 31.76 2.03
CA ALA A 506 19.34 32.86 2.34
C ALA A 506 18.96 34.19 1.65
N VAL A 507 18.58 34.18 0.37
CA VAL A 507 18.09 35.37 -0.36
C VAL A 507 16.83 35.93 0.29
N VAL A 508 15.94 35.05 0.72
CA VAL A 508 14.63 35.39 1.29
C VAL A 508 14.76 35.96 2.70
N VAL A 509 15.73 35.50 3.49
CA VAL A 509 16.11 36.15 4.76
C VAL A 509 16.51 37.61 4.54
N VAL A 510 17.20 37.94 3.43
CA VAL A 510 17.51 39.35 3.12
C VAL A 510 16.25 40.16 2.82
N ILE A 511 15.31 39.62 2.05
CA ILE A 511 14.02 40.28 1.75
C ILE A 511 13.23 40.50 3.05
N PHE A 512 13.12 39.47 3.88
CA PHE A 512 12.48 39.55 5.20
C PHE A 512 13.13 40.62 6.08
N ASN A 513 14.45 40.61 6.21
CA ASN A 513 15.19 41.56 7.04
C ASN A 513 15.03 43.01 6.53
N VAL A 514 15.00 43.25 5.21
CA VAL A 514 14.69 44.58 4.66
C VAL A 514 13.29 45.03 5.09
N GLY A 515 12.29 44.14 5.01
CA GLY A 515 10.95 44.40 5.53
C GLY A 515 10.92 44.71 7.03
N ALA A 516 11.59 43.89 7.84
CA ALA A 516 11.69 44.07 9.29
C ALA A 516 12.43 45.37 9.69
N ILE A 517 13.49 45.75 8.98
CA ILE A 517 14.16 47.05 9.13
C ILE A 517 13.19 48.19 8.81
N MET A 518 12.44 48.10 7.70
CA MET A 518 11.44 49.11 7.33
C MET A 518 10.33 49.25 8.39
N GLN A 519 9.84 48.14 8.96
CA GLN A 519 8.88 48.17 10.07
C GLN A 519 9.50 48.82 11.32
N THR A 520 10.68 48.34 11.74
CA THR A 520 11.40 48.80 12.94
C THR A 520 11.77 50.28 12.87
N ALA A 521 12.10 50.80 11.69
CA ALA A 521 12.49 52.19 11.45
C ALA A 521 11.33 53.10 10.97
N ALA A 522 10.11 52.56 10.76
CA ALA A 522 9.01 53.30 10.15
C ALA A 522 8.68 54.60 10.90
N ARG A 523 8.63 55.73 10.18
CA ARG A 523 8.19 57.04 10.69
C ARG A 523 6.83 57.48 10.13
N SER A 524 6.21 56.67 9.27
CA SER A 524 4.84 56.87 8.80
C SER A 524 4.15 55.52 8.58
N TYR A 525 2.82 55.52 8.66
CA TYR A 525 2.00 54.33 8.47
C TYR A 525 2.23 53.65 7.12
N GLY A 526 2.43 54.44 6.04
CA GLY A 526 2.75 53.91 4.71
C GLY A 526 4.07 53.13 4.66
N VAL A 527 5.12 53.59 5.35
CA VAL A 527 6.40 52.85 5.43
C VAL A 527 6.25 51.57 6.26
N LEU A 528 5.45 51.60 7.33
CA LEU A 528 5.15 50.42 8.14
C LEU A 528 4.41 49.35 7.33
N VAL A 529 3.38 49.75 6.56
CA VAL A 529 2.63 48.83 5.69
C VAL A 529 3.46 48.32 4.51
N ALA A 530 4.34 49.14 3.93
CA ALA A 530 5.30 48.69 2.92
C ALA A 530 6.29 47.66 3.51
N GLY A 531 6.82 47.92 4.72
CA GLY A 531 7.68 46.99 5.46
C GLY A 531 6.98 45.70 5.85
N ARG A 532 5.69 45.75 6.20
CA ARG A 532 4.81 44.56 6.39
C ARG A 532 4.71 43.75 5.10
N THR A 533 4.46 44.40 3.97
CA THR A 533 4.31 43.73 2.66
C THR A 533 5.62 43.06 2.22
N ILE A 534 6.74 43.78 2.29
CA ILE A 534 8.06 43.27 1.91
C ILE A 534 8.52 42.17 2.89
N GLY A 535 8.30 42.37 4.19
CA GLY A 535 8.52 41.36 5.22
C GLY A 535 7.72 40.09 4.92
N GLY A 536 6.43 40.23 4.60
CA GLY A 536 5.53 39.14 4.20
C GLY A 536 6.04 38.31 3.03
N ILE A 537 6.55 38.95 1.97
CA ILE A 537 7.18 38.26 0.83
C ILE A 537 8.35 37.39 1.32
N GLY A 538 9.10 37.86 2.32
CA GLY A 538 10.07 37.05 3.07
C GLY A 538 9.40 35.90 3.83
N VAL A 539 8.47 36.21 4.75
CA VAL A 539 7.83 35.27 5.68
C VAL A 539 7.16 34.09 4.99
N GLY A 540 6.22 34.33 4.07
CA GLY A 540 5.49 33.25 3.38
C GLY A 540 6.44 32.36 2.57
N THR A 541 7.50 32.95 2.04
CA THR A 541 8.55 32.23 1.32
C THR A 541 9.41 31.37 2.26
N LEU A 542 9.72 31.82 3.49
CA LEU A 542 10.38 30.99 4.50
C LEU A 542 9.47 29.85 4.96
N ALA A 543 8.20 30.15 5.28
CA ALA A 543 7.21 29.18 5.74
C ALA A 543 6.91 28.07 4.71
N MET A 544 7.12 28.32 3.41
CA MET A 544 7.07 27.30 2.37
C MET A 544 8.44 26.65 2.10
N GLY A 545 9.53 27.42 2.16
CA GLY A 545 10.88 26.97 1.83
C GLY A 545 11.49 26.02 2.86
N SER A 546 11.24 26.24 4.16
CA SER A 546 11.78 25.40 5.23
C SER A 546 11.20 23.97 5.22
N PRO A 547 9.87 23.75 5.15
CA PRO A 547 9.31 22.41 4.96
C PRO A 547 9.87 21.66 3.76
N ILE A 548 10.06 22.34 2.62
CA ILE A 548 10.63 21.73 1.42
C ILE A 548 12.08 21.31 1.68
N TYR A 549 12.92 22.20 2.21
CA TYR A 549 14.31 21.84 2.53
C TYR A 549 14.40 20.70 3.54
N ILE A 550 13.58 20.70 4.60
CA ILE A 550 13.50 19.62 5.59
C ILE A 550 13.11 18.30 4.93
N SER A 551 12.05 18.27 4.12
CA SER A 551 11.52 17.05 3.51
C SER A 551 12.52 16.37 2.55
N GLU A 552 13.39 17.16 1.91
CA GLU A 552 14.38 16.68 0.94
C GLU A 552 15.75 16.32 1.54
N ILE A 553 16.03 16.71 2.79
CA ILE A 553 17.24 16.27 3.51
C ILE A 553 16.96 15.16 4.54
N ALA A 554 15.71 15.03 4.99
CA ALA A 554 15.30 14.01 5.94
C ALA A 554 15.51 12.58 5.40
N PRO A 555 15.98 11.61 6.22
CA PRO A 555 15.84 10.21 5.86
C PRO A 555 14.35 9.78 5.94
N PRO A 556 13.92 8.77 5.17
CA PRO A 556 12.50 8.40 5.09
C PRO A 556 11.86 8.14 6.45
N ASN A 557 12.54 7.36 7.29
CA ASN A 557 12.09 6.96 8.63
C ASN A 557 11.95 8.12 9.64
N LEU A 558 12.44 9.34 9.32
CA LEU A 558 12.29 10.54 10.16
C LEU A 558 11.52 11.68 9.50
N ARG A 559 11.20 11.61 8.20
CA ARG A 559 10.64 12.72 7.41
C ARG A 559 9.40 13.35 8.07
N GLY A 560 8.45 12.54 8.53
CA GLY A 560 7.26 13.03 9.25
C GLY A 560 7.58 13.71 10.60
N THR A 561 8.52 13.16 11.37
CA THR A 561 8.94 13.74 12.67
C THR A 561 9.62 15.11 12.49
N LEU A 562 10.40 15.25 11.42
CA LEU A 562 11.10 16.50 11.11
C LEU A 562 10.15 17.59 10.58
N LEU A 563 9.08 17.22 9.86
CA LEU A 563 8.02 18.16 9.44
C LEU A 563 7.09 18.58 10.59
N VAL A 564 6.85 17.70 11.56
CA VAL A 564 6.17 18.06 12.83
C VAL A 564 6.93 19.15 13.60
N LEU A 565 8.25 19.14 13.53
CA LEU A 565 9.12 20.12 14.21
C LEU A 565 8.85 21.56 13.75
N GLU A 566 8.63 21.78 12.44
CA GLU A 566 8.27 23.07 11.86
C GLU A 566 6.94 23.59 12.45
N SER A 567 5.93 22.72 12.53
CA SER A 567 4.60 23.08 13.06
C SER A 567 4.65 23.53 14.52
N ILE A 568 5.48 22.85 15.33
CA ILE A 568 5.75 23.25 16.72
C ILE A 568 6.51 24.58 16.76
N SER A 569 7.49 24.76 15.88
CA SER A 569 8.30 25.98 15.79
C SER A 569 7.47 27.24 15.47
N ILE A 570 6.47 27.12 14.59
CA ILE A 570 5.51 28.20 14.29
C ILE A 570 4.78 28.64 15.56
N VAL A 571 4.13 27.71 16.27
CA VAL A 571 3.33 28.08 17.46
C VAL A 571 4.22 28.55 18.62
N LEU A 572 5.44 28.02 18.75
CA LEU A 572 6.44 28.58 19.66
C LEU A 572 6.82 30.02 19.30
N GLY A 573 6.94 30.35 18.02
CA GLY A 573 7.14 31.72 17.54
C GLY A 573 6.01 32.67 17.97
N VAL A 574 4.75 32.23 17.84
CA VAL A 574 3.57 32.99 18.31
C VAL A 574 3.62 33.23 19.81
N VAL A 575 3.84 32.17 20.60
CA VAL A 575 3.87 32.26 22.07
C VAL A 575 5.02 33.13 22.57
N ILE A 576 6.23 32.97 22.02
CA ILE A 576 7.43 33.69 22.48
C ILE A 576 7.37 35.17 22.07
N SER A 577 6.98 35.48 20.83
CA SER A 577 6.81 36.88 20.40
C SER A 577 5.71 37.60 21.18
N PHE A 578 4.60 36.92 21.47
CA PHE A 578 3.52 37.44 22.31
C PHE A 578 4.05 37.81 23.70
N PHE A 579 4.75 36.91 24.40
CA PHE A 579 5.24 37.17 25.75
C PHE A 579 6.39 38.19 25.79
N ILE A 580 7.27 38.25 24.78
CA ILE A 580 8.25 39.33 24.63
C ILE A 580 7.51 40.68 24.55
N THR A 581 6.50 40.78 23.69
CA THR A 581 5.78 42.04 23.44
C THR A 581 4.89 42.43 24.63
N TYR A 582 4.33 41.44 25.34
CA TYR A 582 3.65 41.64 26.62
C TYR A 582 4.58 42.21 27.70
N GLY A 583 5.88 41.90 27.64
CA GLY A 583 6.91 42.55 28.46
C GLY A 583 7.25 43.97 27.98
N THR A 584 7.53 44.16 26.68
CA THR A 584 7.98 45.46 26.17
C THR A 584 6.90 46.54 26.18
N ARG A 585 5.60 46.20 26.29
CA ARG A 585 4.52 47.19 26.48
C ARG A 585 4.70 48.09 27.70
N HIS A 586 5.46 47.65 28.70
CA HIS A 586 5.77 48.43 29.91
C HIS A 586 6.95 49.41 29.71
N MET A 587 7.60 49.40 28.54
CA MET A 587 8.67 50.35 28.19
C MET A 587 8.09 51.71 27.78
N ALA A 588 8.80 52.78 28.14
CA ALA A 588 8.44 54.14 27.75
C ALA A 588 8.70 54.41 26.26
N GLY A 589 7.78 55.13 25.61
CA GLY A 589 7.93 55.63 24.24
C GLY A 589 7.99 54.54 23.17
N GLU A 590 8.58 54.89 22.02
CA GLU A 590 8.57 54.06 20.79
C GLU A 590 9.29 52.71 20.94
N ALA A 591 10.17 52.56 21.92
CA ALA A 591 10.92 51.33 22.17
C ALA A 591 9.99 50.13 22.46
N SER A 592 8.83 50.39 23.07
CA SER A 592 7.80 49.39 23.41
C SER A 592 7.38 48.50 22.23
N PHE A 593 7.23 49.07 21.03
CA PHE A 593 6.88 48.35 19.81
C PHE A 593 8.07 48.19 18.84
N ARG A 594 9.06 49.10 18.82
CA ARG A 594 10.21 48.99 17.92
C ARG A 594 11.17 47.87 18.33
N LEU A 595 11.39 47.62 19.62
CA LEU A 595 12.25 46.52 20.07
C LEU A 595 11.72 45.14 19.63
N PRO A 596 10.46 44.75 19.89
CA PRO A 596 9.97 43.44 19.46
C PRO A 596 9.91 43.30 17.93
N LEU A 597 9.53 44.35 17.17
CA LEU A 597 9.64 44.36 15.70
C LEU A 597 11.09 44.23 15.20
N GLY A 598 12.07 44.69 15.97
CA GLY A 598 13.49 44.53 15.64
C GLY A 598 14.01 43.11 15.89
N LEU A 599 13.53 42.45 16.95
CA LEU A 599 13.99 41.13 17.39
C LEU A 599 13.66 40.00 16.40
N GLN A 600 12.62 40.14 15.57
CA GLN A 600 12.27 39.13 14.55
C GLN A 600 13.41 38.86 13.55
N MET A 601 14.31 39.84 13.33
CA MET A 601 15.50 39.71 12.48
C MET A 601 16.54 38.73 13.01
N VAL A 602 16.53 38.41 14.32
CA VAL A 602 17.56 37.53 14.91
C VAL A 602 17.40 36.10 14.38
N CYS A 603 16.18 35.57 14.44
CA CYS A 603 15.88 34.19 14.04
C CYS A 603 16.09 33.95 12.55
N SER A 604 15.64 34.88 11.71
CA SER A 604 15.85 34.85 10.26
C SER A 604 17.32 34.95 9.90
N THR A 605 18.10 35.83 10.54
CA THR A 605 19.52 35.99 10.25
C THR A 605 20.33 34.77 10.67
N LEU A 606 19.99 34.14 11.80
CA LEU A 606 20.58 32.87 12.23
C LEU A 606 20.31 31.74 11.22
N LEU A 607 19.10 31.64 10.67
CA LEU A 607 18.80 30.74 9.55
C LEU A 607 19.62 31.08 8.30
N GLY A 608 19.57 32.34 7.86
CA GLY A 608 20.20 32.78 6.61
C GLY A 608 21.71 32.62 6.58
N ILE A 609 22.40 32.78 7.72
CA ILE A 609 23.83 32.47 7.86
C ILE A 609 24.02 30.97 8.08
N GLY A 610 23.27 30.36 9.00
CA GLY A 610 23.45 28.96 9.40
C GLY A 610 23.27 27.95 8.26
N ILE A 611 22.37 28.24 7.32
CA ILE A 611 22.05 27.36 6.18
C ILE A 611 23.27 27.14 5.27
N PHE A 612 24.29 28.01 5.35
CA PHE A 612 25.54 27.84 4.61
C PHE A 612 26.40 26.66 5.11
N PHE A 613 26.27 26.23 6.37
CA PHE A 613 27.01 25.08 6.92
C PHE A 613 26.41 23.70 6.60
N TYR A 614 25.14 23.66 6.16
CA TYR A 614 24.45 22.42 5.76
C TYR A 614 24.50 22.20 4.23
N PRO A 615 24.38 20.96 3.72
CA PRO A 615 24.56 20.70 2.29
C PRO A 615 23.34 21.12 1.45
N TYR A 616 23.47 21.12 0.13
CA TYR A 616 22.34 21.33 -0.79
C TYR A 616 21.41 20.10 -0.78
N SER A 617 20.11 20.29 -1.01
CA SER A 617 19.17 19.18 -1.17
C SER A 617 19.66 18.18 -2.25
N PRO A 618 19.77 16.87 -1.96
CA PRO A 618 20.09 15.86 -2.97
C PRO A 618 19.07 15.84 -4.12
N ARG A 619 17.78 15.95 -3.80
CA ARG A 619 16.68 16.03 -4.78
C ARG A 619 16.77 17.27 -5.67
N TRP A 620 17.24 18.40 -5.14
CA TRP A 620 17.54 19.57 -5.96
C TRP A 620 18.71 19.34 -6.91
N LEU A 621 19.81 18.74 -6.43
CA LEU A 621 20.98 18.44 -7.24
C LEU A 621 20.64 17.46 -8.38
N ALA A 622 19.78 16.47 -8.12
CA ALA A 622 19.19 15.62 -9.16
C ALA A 622 18.34 16.42 -10.15
N LEU A 623 17.46 17.32 -9.68
CA LEU A 623 16.61 18.17 -10.52
C LEU A 623 17.43 18.97 -11.54
N VAL A 624 18.54 19.57 -11.11
CA VAL A 624 19.47 20.34 -11.98
C VAL A 624 20.57 19.51 -12.65
N ASN A 625 20.38 18.20 -12.80
CA ASN A 625 21.27 17.27 -13.51
C ASN A 625 22.72 17.19 -12.93
N ARG A 626 22.88 17.20 -11.60
CA ARG A 626 24.16 17.07 -10.89
C ARG A 626 24.19 15.84 -9.96
N PRO A 627 24.03 14.60 -10.48
CA PRO A 627 23.82 13.41 -9.65
C PRO A 627 25.00 13.08 -8.72
N GLN A 628 26.25 13.31 -9.14
CA GLN A 628 27.43 13.02 -8.31
C GLN A 628 27.49 13.91 -7.05
N GLU A 629 27.11 15.18 -7.17
CA GLU A 629 26.99 16.07 -6.01
C GLU A 629 25.78 15.70 -5.12
N ALA A 630 24.70 15.17 -5.71
CA ALA A 630 23.57 14.63 -4.95
C ALA A 630 24.03 13.49 -4.02
N LEU A 631 24.86 12.56 -4.53
CA LEU A 631 25.47 11.50 -3.73
C LEU A 631 26.38 12.06 -2.62
N GLN A 632 27.26 13.03 -2.94
CA GLN A 632 28.12 13.68 -1.94
C GLN A 632 27.32 14.42 -0.84
N SER A 633 26.18 15.01 -1.19
CA SER A 633 25.26 15.60 -0.21
C SER A 633 24.64 14.54 0.69
N LEU A 634 24.14 13.45 0.10
CA LEU A 634 23.48 12.36 0.81
C LEU A 634 24.45 11.64 1.76
N VAL A 635 25.69 11.39 1.35
CA VAL A 635 26.82 10.95 2.20
C VAL A 635 27.00 11.83 3.44
N ARG A 636 27.00 13.16 3.28
CA ARG A 636 27.13 14.10 4.41
C ARG A 636 25.90 14.10 5.32
N LEU A 637 24.70 13.99 4.76
CA LEU A 637 23.44 13.96 5.50
C LEU A 637 23.29 12.67 6.32
N ARG A 638 23.58 11.51 5.71
CA ARG A 638 23.48 10.19 6.35
C ARG A 638 24.68 9.84 7.23
N ARG A 639 25.81 10.53 7.06
CA ARG A 639 27.10 10.29 7.75
C ARG A 639 27.63 8.86 7.54
N LEU A 640 27.41 8.32 6.35
CA LEU A 640 27.80 6.98 5.92
C LEU A 640 28.70 7.05 4.68
N PRO A 641 29.53 6.03 4.41
CA PRO A 641 30.34 5.93 3.19
C PRO A 641 29.49 6.01 1.90
N ALA A 642 30.13 6.39 0.80
CA ALA A 642 29.46 6.52 -0.51
C ALA A 642 29.02 5.16 -1.08
N ASP A 643 29.67 4.08 -0.64
CA ASP A 643 29.46 2.68 -1.01
C ASP A 643 28.43 1.95 -0.11
N ASP A 644 27.89 2.59 0.93
CA ASP A 644 26.80 2.01 1.73
C ASP A 644 25.56 1.79 0.84
N HIS A 645 25.04 0.55 0.77
CA HIS A 645 23.95 0.22 -0.15
C HIS A 645 22.71 1.11 0.06
N ARG A 646 22.46 1.59 1.29
CA ARG A 646 21.33 2.46 1.62
C ARG A 646 21.49 3.82 0.98
N VAL A 647 22.71 4.38 1.05
CA VAL A 647 23.09 5.65 0.41
C VAL A 647 22.95 5.55 -1.11
N GLN A 648 23.38 4.42 -1.70
CA GLN A 648 23.22 4.16 -3.15
C GLN A 648 21.75 3.94 -3.57
N ALA A 649 20.96 3.20 -2.79
CA ALA A 649 19.55 2.97 -3.05
C ALA A 649 18.72 4.27 -2.96
N GLU A 650 18.93 5.08 -1.92
CA GLU A 650 18.28 6.38 -1.78
C GLU A 650 18.71 7.35 -2.88
N HIS A 651 20.00 7.39 -3.22
CA HIS A 651 20.50 8.19 -4.34
C HIS A 651 19.85 7.80 -5.66
N LYS A 652 19.86 6.51 -6.04
CA LYS A 652 19.25 6.04 -7.29
C LYS A 652 17.74 6.28 -7.35
N GLY A 653 17.03 6.10 -6.22
CA GLY A 653 15.61 6.42 -6.11
C GLY A 653 15.32 7.89 -6.39
N ILE A 654 16.11 8.81 -5.80
CA ILE A 654 15.99 10.26 -6.03
C ILE A 654 16.28 10.66 -7.48
N ILE A 655 17.23 10.01 -8.18
CA ILE A 655 17.44 10.26 -9.61
C ILE A 655 16.23 9.80 -10.43
N THR A 656 15.71 8.60 -10.15
CA THR A 656 14.57 8.01 -10.88
C THR A 656 13.29 8.82 -10.69
N GLU A 657 13.01 9.30 -9.47
CA GLU A 657 11.87 10.18 -9.16
C GLU A 657 11.88 11.44 -10.06
N VAL A 658 13.04 12.10 -10.14
CA VAL A 658 13.24 13.32 -10.91
C VAL A 658 13.18 13.10 -12.43
N GLU A 659 13.71 11.98 -12.91
CA GLU A 659 13.66 11.61 -14.33
C GLU A 659 12.22 11.33 -14.78
N VAL A 660 11.47 10.55 -14.01
CA VAL A 660 10.04 10.29 -14.24
C VAL A 660 9.23 11.59 -14.19
N GLN A 661 9.49 12.49 -13.24
CA GLN A 661 8.82 13.79 -13.17
C GLN A 661 9.00 14.60 -14.47
N LYS A 662 10.21 14.61 -15.05
CA LYS A 662 10.50 15.30 -16.32
C LYS A 662 9.75 14.67 -17.49
N ILE A 663 9.77 13.33 -17.59
CA ILE A 663 9.08 12.57 -18.65
C ILE A 663 7.56 12.74 -18.57
N MET A 664 6.99 12.74 -17.37
CA MET A 664 5.56 12.99 -17.16
C MET A 664 5.14 14.39 -17.63
N GLN A 665 5.94 15.42 -17.36
CA GLN A 665 5.65 16.77 -17.83
C GLN A 665 5.69 16.85 -19.37
N GLU A 666 6.68 16.24 -20.02
CA GLU A 666 6.77 16.25 -21.48
C GLU A 666 5.66 15.39 -22.14
N LYS A 667 5.23 14.29 -21.51
CA LYS A 667 4.08 13.47 -21.95
C LYS A 667 2.74 14.21 -21.87
N HIS A 668 2.49 14.97 -20.80
CA HIS A 668 1.25 15.73 -20.63
C HIS A 668 1.25 17.04 -21.43
N HIS A 669 2.42 17.65 -21.64
CA HIS A 669 2.56 18.97 -22.24
C HIS A 669 3.64 19.01 -23.34
N PRO A 670 3.52 18.18 -24.39
CA PRO A 670 4.55 18.07 -25.43
C PRO A 670 4.86 19.43 -26.07
N GLY A 671 6.16 19.73 -26.20
CA GLY A 671 6.66 20.97 -26.78
C GLY A 671 6.54 22.23 -25.93
N LYS A 672 5.80 22.23 -24.80
CA LYS A 672 5.71 23.41 -23.91
C LYS A 672 6.99 23.55 -23.09
N LYS A 673 7.55 24.76 -23.03
CA LYS A 673 8.76 25.07 -22.23
C LYS A 673 8.59 26.39 -21.48
N GLY A 674 9.33 26.54 -20.37
CA GLY A 674 9.30 27.73 -19.53
C GLY A 674 7.88 28.07 -19.02
N LEU A 675 7.47 29.33 -19.15
CA LEU A 675 6.21 29.84 -18.61
C LEU A 675 4.97 29.07 -19.13
N MET A 676 4.97 28.61 -20.38
CA MET A 676 3.85 27.82 -20.93
C MET A 676 3.73 26.43 -20.30
N LEU A 677 4.84 25.80 -19.91
CA LEU A 677 4.83 24.53 -19.19
C LEU A 677 4.35 24.74 -17.74
N GLU A 678 4.79 25.83 -17.11
CA GLU A 678 4.34 26.20 -15.78
C GLU A 678 2.83 26.42 -15.71
N VAL A 679 2.29 27.34 -16.53
CA VAL A 679 0.86 27.65 -16.58
C VAL A 679 0.02 26.40 -16.86
N ALA A 680 0.45 25.55 -17.79
CA ALA A 680 -0.27 24.32 -18.10
C ALA A 680 -0.33 23.36 -16.88
N GLY A 681 0.80 23.13 -16.20
CA GLY A 681 0.81 22.28 -15.00
C GLY A 681 0.10 22.88 -13.77
N TRP A 682 -0.25 24.16 -13.78
CA TRP A 682 -1.19 24.76 -12.80
C TRP A 682 -2.66 24.54 -13.19
N LEU A 683 -2.97 24.49 -14.49
CA LEU A 683 -4.31 24.18 -15.01
C LEU A 683 -4.67 22.70 -14.82
N ASP A 684 -3.69 21.78 -14.81
CA ASP A 684 -3.90 20.34 -14.55
C ASP A 684 -4.65 20.07 -13.23
N LEU A 685 -4.43 20.89 -12.20
CA LEU A 685 -5.13 20.79 -10.90
C LEU A 685 -6.66 20.89 -11.05
N PHE A 686 -7.13 21.61 -12.07
CA PHE A 686 -8.56 21.80 -12.36
C PHE A 686 -9.09 20.80 -13.42
N SER A 687 -8.30 19.80 -13.79
CA SER A 687 -8.71 18.74 -14.71
C SER A 687 -9.83 17.85 -14.13
N PRO A 688 -10.65 17.18 -14.98
CA PRO A 688 -11.69 16.26 -14.52
C PRO A 688 -11.19 15.10 -13.64
N LYS A 689 -9.90 14.72 -13.72
CA LYS A 689 -9.26 13.77 -12.80
C LYS A 689 -8.97 14.42 -11.44
N LEU A 690 -8.27 15.55 -11.42
CA LEU A 690 -7.66 16.11 -10.20
C LEU A 690 -8.55 17.06 -9.40
N TRP A 691 -9.62 17.63 -9.98
CA TRP A 691 -10.39 18.70 -9.32
C TRP A 691 -10.93 18.33 -7.93
N ARG A 692 -11.23 17.05 -7.67
CA ARG A 692 -11.68 16.59 -6.34
C ARG A 692 -10.56 16.66 -5.30
N ARG A 693 -9.34 16.24 -5.67
CA ARG A 693 -8.14 16.34 -4.82
C ARG A 693 -7.83 17.81 -4.54
N THR A 694 -7.97 18.67 -5.55
CA THR A 694 -7.85 20.13 -5.41
C THR A 694 -8.95 20.74 -4.54
N ALA A 695 -10.21 20.30 -4.65
CA ALA A 695 -11.30 20.74 -3.78
C ALA A 695 -11.10 20.34 -2.31
N VAL A 696 -10.38 19.25 -2.03
CA VAL A 696 -9.95 18.89 -0.67
C VAL A 696 -8.80 19.78 -0.20
N ALA A 697 -7.72 19.91 -0.99
CA ALA A 697 -6.51 20.64 -0.61
C ALA A 697 -6.70 22.17 -0.50
N VAL A 698 -7.45 22.77 -1.42
CA VAL A 698 -7.82 24.20 -1.39
C VAL A 698 -8.93 24.43 -0.36
N GLY A 699 -9.88 23.49 -0.24
CA GLY A 699 -10.97 23.59 0.73
C GLY A 699 -10.47 23.57 2.18
N ILE A 700 -9.58 22.64 2.55
CA ILE A 700 -9.05 22.60 3.93
C ILE A 700 -8.28 23.87 4.27
N ALA A 701 -7.50 24.41 3.33
CA ALA A 701 -6.78 25.67 3.47
C ALA A 701 -7.76 26.85 3.69
N PHE A 702 -8.81 26.95 2.87
CA PHE A 702 -9.86 27.96 3.02
C PHE A 702 -10.54 27.88 4.40
N PHE A 703 -11.07 26.70 4.76
CA PHE A 703 -11.83 26.53 6.01
C PHE A 703 -10.95 26.65 7.26
N GLN A 704 -9.66 26.30 7.19
CA GLN A 704 -8.71 26.55 8.27
C GLN A 704 -8.66 28.05 8.63
N GLN A 705 -8.57 28.93 7.64
CA GLN A 705 -8.52 30.39 7.89
C GLN A 705 -9.90 30.97 8.22
N PHE A 706 -10.93 30.60 7.46
CA PHE A 706 -12.32 31.06 7.68
C PHE A 706 -12.98 30.49 8.94
N SER A 707 -12.33 29.56 9.65
CA SER A 707 -12.69 29.17 11.02
C SER A 707 -12.60 30.32 12.04
N GLY A 708 -11.95 31.44 11.69
CA GLY A 708 -11.76 32.58 12.58
C GLY A 708 -10.56 32.48 13.52
N ILE A 709 -9.68 31.48 13.38
CA ILE A 709 -8.48 31.35 14.21
C ILE A 709 -7.60 32.61 14.21
N ASN A 710 -7.35 33.21 13.04
CA ASN A 710 -6.47 34.37 12.92
C ASN A 710 -7.10 35.65 13.46
N ALA A 711 -8.42 35.70 13.58
CA ALA A 711 -9.10 36.78 14.31
C ALA A 711 -8.61 36.82 15.77
N PHE A 712 -8.47 35.66 16.42
CA PHE A 712 -7.83 35.58 17.73
C PHE A 712 -6.32 35.83 17.67
N ILE A 713 -5.56 35.21 16.76
CA ILE A 713 -4.09 35.39 16.74
C ILE A 713 -3.70 36.89 16.66
N TYR A 714 -4.35 37.68 15.79
CA TYR A 714 -4.02 39.11 15.64
C TYR A 714 -4.81 40.07 16.54
N TYR A 715 -5.99 39.68 17.04
CA TYR A 715 -6.92 40.57 17.72
C TYR A 715 -7.55 40.02 19.01
N ALA A 716 -7.04 38.91 19.57
CA ALA A 716 -7.53 38.35 20.84
C ALA A 716 -7.70 39.38 21.96
N PRO A 717 -6.81 40.38 22.17
CA PRO A 717 -7.03 41.40 23.19
C PRO A 717 -8.28 42.26 22.92
N THR A 718 -8.59 42.55 21.65
CA THR A 718 -9.79 43.29 21.26
C THR A 718 -11.05 42.41 21.34
N LEU A 719 -10.94 41.14 20.95
CA LEU A 719 -12.04 40.17 21.02
C LEU A 719 -12.45 39.88 22.47
N PHE A 720 -11.48 39.61 23.36
CA PHE A 720 -11.76 39.42 24.78
C PHE A 720 -12.34 40.68 25.43
N GLN A 721 -11.89 41.88 25.06
CA GLN A 721 -12.53 43.13 25.51
C GLN A 721 -14.00 43.23 25.07
N SER A 722 -14.35 42.85 23.84
CA SER A 722 -15.76 42.80 23.40
C SER A 722 -16.61 41.73 24.11
N LEU A 723 -15.98 40.73 24.74
CA LEU A 723 -16.60 39.76 25.66
C LEU A 723 -16.65 40.25 27.13
N GLY A 724 -16.55 41.57 27.34
CA GLY A 724 -16.75 42.21 28.66
C GLY A 724 -15.54 42.23 29.57
N GLN A 725 -14.34 41.94 29.05
CA GLN A 725 -13.14 41.73 29.86
C GLN A 725 -12.30 43.02 29.94
N SER A 726 -11.65 43.25 31.09
CA SER A 726 -10.77 44.40 31.26
C SER A 726 -9.54 44.31 30.34
N ALA A 727 -8.94 45.45 29.99
CA ALA A 727 -7.82 45.50 29.04
C ALA A 727 -6.65 44.59 29.46
N GLU A 728 -6.27 44.61 30.75
CA GLU A 728 -5.24 43.71 31.29
C GLU A 728 -5.65 42.23 31.24
N MET A 729 -6.88 41.89 31.66
CA MET A 729 -7.33 40.49 31.65
C MET A 729 -7.42 39.93 30.23
N ALA A 730 -7.88 40.74 29.27
CA ALA A 730 -7.92 40.39 27.85
C ALA A 730 -6.52 40.08 27.28
N LEU A 731 -5.48 40.80 27.70
CA LEU A 731 -4.09 40.50 27.34
C LEU A 731 -3.63 39.18 27.97
N VAL A 732 -3.89 38.95 29.27
CA VAL A 732 -3.57 37.68 29.95
C VAL A 732 -4.25 36.49 29.27
N MET A 733 -5.54 36.60 28.94
CA MET A 733 -6.30 35.54 28.27
C MET A 733 -5.86 35.31 26.82
N SER A 734 -5.33 36.33 26.13
CA SER A 734 -4.69 36.16 24.83
C SER A 734 -3.40 35.31 24.93
N GLY A 735 -2.63 35.48 26.02
CA GLY A 735 -1.48 34.63 26.31
C GLY A 735 -1.90 33.18 26.61
N VAL A 736 -2.94 32.99 27.42
CA VAL A 736 -3.52 31.66 27.71
C VAL A 736 -4.03 31.00 26.44
N PHE A 737 -4.71 31.72 25.55
CA PHE A 737 -5.20 31.23 24.26
C PHE A 737 -4.06 30.65 23.40
N ASN A 738 -2.94 31.39 23.27
CA ASN A 738 -1.78 30.95 22.49
C ASN A 738 -1.08 29.73 23.12
N VAL A 739 -1.03 29.64 24.46
CA VAL A 739 -0.50 28.46 25.17
C VAL A 739 -1.42 27.24 25.00
N LEU A 740 -2.74 27.42 25.07
CA LEU A 740 -3.69 26.35 24.79
C LEU A 740 -3.62 25.86 23.33
N GLN A 741 -3.37 26.75 22.37
CA GLN A 741 -3.11 26.38 20.98
C GLN A 741 -1.88 25.46 20.87
N LEU A 742 -0.76 25.80 21.53
CA LEU A 742 0.45 24.98 21.55
C LEU A 742 0.19 23.59 22.16
N VAL A 743 -0.51 23.53 23.29
CA VAL A 743 -0.88 22.26 23.95
C VAL A 743 -1.78 21.41 23.05
N ALA A 744 -2.77 22.01 22.39
CA ALA A 744 -3.70 21.31 21.51
C ALA A 744 -3.04 20.76 20.24
N VAL A 745 -2.16 21.54 19.59
CA VAL A 745 -1.36 21.08 18.44
C VAL A 745 -0.45 19.92 18.85
N CYS A 746 0.25 20.05 19.98
CA CYS A 746 1.09 18.97 20.53
C CYS A 746 0.29 17.70 20.87
N ALA A 747 -0.94 17.84 21.39
CA ALA A 747 -1.83 16.71 21.65
C ALA A 747 -2.30 16.02 20.35
N CYS A 748 -2.53 16.78 19.29
CA CYS A 748 -3.05 16.25 18.02
C CYS A 748 -2.15 15.19 17.39
N PHE A 749 -0.82 15.30 17.53
CA PHE A 749 0.12 14.31 17.00
C PHE A 749 -0.09 12.89 17.57
N PHE A 750 -0.74 12.76 18.74
CA PHE A 750 -1.08 11.45 19.34
C PHE A 750 -2.51 10.96 19.01
N ILE A 751 -3.28 11.76 18.26
CA ILE A 751 -4.71 11.61 17.98
C ILE A 751 -4.98 11.45 16.48
N ILE A 752 -4.30 12.22 15.62
CA ILE A 752 -4.60 12.35 14.18
C ILE A 752 -4.55 11.03 13.40
N ASP A 753 -3.58 10.16 13.69
CA ASP A 753 -3.47 8.83 13.08
C ASP A 753 -4.37 7.78 13.75
N LYS A 754 -4.87 8.05 14.97
CA LYS A 754 -5.85 7.17 15.64
C LYS A 754 -7.26 7.44 15.13
N VAL A 755 -7.67 8.70 15.04
CA VAL A 755 -9.03 9.11 14.67
C VAL A 755 -9.25 9.15 13.15
N GLY A 756 -8.26 9.60 12.38
CA GLY A 756 -8.41 9.84 10.94
C GLY A 756 -8.79 11.29 10.60
N ARG A 757 -8.55 11.67 9.34
CA ARG A 757 -8.62 13.06 8.87
C ARG A 757 -10.07 13.53 8.69
N ARG A 758 -10.95 12.67 8.18
CA ARG A 758 -12.34 13.02 7.87
C ARG A 758 -13.19 13.24 9.14
N PRO A 759 -13.15 12.38 10.18
CA PRO A 759 -13.85 12.65 11.43
C PRO A 759 -13.34 13.92 12.13
N LEU A 760 -12.02 14.17 12.13
CA LEU A 760 -11.47 15.38 12.74
C LEU A 760 -11.92 16.66 12.02
N ALA A 761 -12.01 16.66 10.69
CA ALA A 761 -12.60 17.79 9.96
C ALA A 761 -14.08 17.99 10.32
N ILE A 762 -14.89 16.92 10.26
CA ILE A 762 -16.34 17.00 10.56
C ILE A 762 -16.60 17.49 11.99
N PHE A 763 -16.02 16.83 13.01
CA PHE A 763 -16.24 17.17 14.41
C PHE A 763 -15.56 18.47 14.83
N GLY A 764 -14.40 18.81 14.25
CA GLY A 764 -13.73 20.09 14.46
C GLY A 764 -14.59 21.27 14.02
N GLY A 765 -15.25 21.17 12.86
CA GLY A 765 -16.15 22.21 12.36
C GLY A 765 -17.45 22.30 13.16
N ILE A 766 -18.02 21.16 13.61
CA ILE A 766 -19.24 21.15 14.44
C ILE A 766 -18.92 21.81 15.79
N GLY A 767 -17.86 21.36 16.47
CA GLY A 767 -17.49 21.89 17.78
C GLY A 767 -17.05 23.36 17.71
N GLY A 768 -16.27 23.74 16.70
CA GLY A 768 -15.88 25.14 16.48
C GLY A 768 -17.06 26.04 16.13
N GLY A 769 -17.99 25.54 15.30
CA GLY A 769 -19.24 26.23 14.95
C GLY A 769 -20.14 26.42 16.17
N THR A 770 -20.26 25.40 17.03
CA THR A 770 -20.99 25.48 18.30
C THR A 770 -20.35 26.47 19.26
N ALA A 771 -19.01 26.48 19.41
CA ALA A 771 -18.32 27.42 20.28
C ALA A 771 -18.52 28.89 19.82
N TRP A 772 -18.34 29.19 18.53
CA TRP A 772 -18.65 30.50 17.96
C TRP A 772 -20.14 30.86 18.07
N GLY A 773 -21.04 29.90 17.87
CA GLY A 773 -22.49 30.09 18.01
C GLY A 773 -22.88 30.49 19.44
N ILE A 774 -22.30 29.85 20.46
CA ILE A 774 -22.53 30.20 21.87
C ILE A 774 -21.93 31.58 22.17
N MET A 775 -20.72 31.92 21.68
CA MET A 775 -20.17 33.28 21.80
C MET A 775 -21.07 34.33 21.13
N ALA A 776 -21.65 34.02 19.97
CA ALA A 776 -22.59 34.88 19.27
C ALA A 776 -23.87 35.13 20.07
N ILE A 777 -24.45 34.08 20.66
CA ILE A 777 -25.66 34.16 21.50
C ILE A 777 -25.39 34.97 22.77
N LEU A 778 -24.32 34.65 23.50
CA LEU A 778 -23.97 35.34 24.74
C LEU A 778 -23.69 36.83 24.48
N THR A 779 -22.95 37.15 23.42
CA THR A 779 -22.68 38.55 23.05
C THR A 779 -23.95 39.26 22.57
N GLY A 780 -24.77 38.62 21.72
CA GLY A 780 -26.00 39.21 21.20
C GLY A 780 -27.03 39.57 22.28
N ILE A 781 -27.05 38.81 23.38
CA ILE A 781 -27.93 39.06 24.52
C ILE A 781 -27.31 40.07 25.50
N TYR A 782 -26.06 39.85 25.94
CA TYR A 782 -25.51 40.50 27.14
C TYR A 782 -24.54 41.67 26.87
N SER A 783 -24.07 41.90 25.64
CA SER A 783 -23.05 42.92 25.34
C SER A 783 -23.43 44.38 25.64
N LYS A 784 -24.71 44.66 25.90
CA LYS A 784 -25.18 45.99 26.34
C LYS A 784 -24.85 46.28 27.80
N ASP A 785 -24.72 45.26 28.64
CA ASP A 785 -24.34 45.39 30.05
C ASP A 785 -23.61 44.13 30.54
N TRP A 786 -22.31 44.09 30.30
CA TRP A 786 -21.42 43.07 30.85
C TRP A 786 -21.19 43.21 32.37
N ALA A 787 -21.45 44.38 32.97
CA ALA A 787 -21.23 44.60 34.40
C ALA A 787 -22.31 43.95 35.26
N ALA A 788 -23.56 43.95 34.78
CA ALA A 788 -24.65 43.15 35.37
C ALA A 788 -24.54 41.65 35.04
N ASN A 789 -23.84 41.28 33.96
CA ASN A 789 -23.81 39.90 33.43
C ASN A 789 -22.38 39.31 33.29
N PRO A 790 -21.49 39.40 34.30
CA PRO A 790 -20.09 38.99 34.15
C PRO A 790 -19.91 37.49 33.90
N SER A 791 -20.83 36.65 34.41
CA SER A 791 -20.85 35.21 34.17
C SER A 791 -21.06 34.85 32.69
N ALA A 792 -21.84 35.64 31.94
CA ALA A 792 -22.02 35.45 30.50
C ALA A 792 -20.74 35.80 29.71
N GLY A 793 -20.02 36.85 30.12
CA GLY A 793 -18.72 37.21 29.54
C GLY A 793 -17.68 36.10 29.74
N TRP A 794 -17.56 35.57 30.96
CA TRP A 794 -16.71 34.41 31.25
C TRP A 794 -17.15 33.12 30.54
N GLY A 795 -18.46 32.92 30.33
CA GLY A 795 -18.99 31.83 29.51
C GLY A 795 -18.51 31.93 28.05
N ALA A 796 -18.49 33.13 27.47
CA ALA A 796 -17.97 33.35 26.12
C ALA A 796 -16.44 33.16 26.04
N VAL A 797 -15.68 33.61 27.06
CA VAL A 797 -14.25 33.32 27.20
C VAL A 797 -13.97 31.81 27.20
N ALA A 798 -14.75 31.03 27.96
CA ALA A 798 -14.60 29.57 28.00
C ALA A 798 -14.85 28.93 26.62
N MET A 799 -15.80 29.45 25.84
CA MET A 799 -16.02 28.99 24.46
C MET A 799 -14.86 29.36 23.52
N ALA A 800 -14.21 30.51 23.69
CA ALA A 800 -12.99 30.86 22.93
C ALA A 800 -11.83 29.87 23.20
N PHE A 801 -11.65 29.45 24.46
CA PHE A 801 -10.66 28.43 24.82
C PHE A 801 -11.04 27.03 24.31
N ILE A 802 -12.32 26.66 24.32
CA ILE A 802 -12.80 25.41 23.71
C ILE A 802 -12.58 25.44 22.19
N PHE A 803 -12.86 26.56 21.52
CA PHE A 803 -12.60 26.73 20.09
C PHE A 803 -11.12 26.51 19.72
N VAL A 804 -10.17 27.13 20.43
CA VAL A 804 -8.74 26.97 20.08
C VAL A 804 -8.22 25.56 20.32
N ILE A 805 -8.72 24.88 21.37
CA ILE A 805 -8.40 23.46 21.61
C ILE A 805 -8.94 22.60 20.47
N LEU A 806 -10.21 22.76 20.11
CA LEU A 806 -10.86 22.00 19.02
C LEU A 806 -10.18 22.26 17.66
N TYR A 807 -9.85 23.50 17.34
CA TYR A 807 -9.10 23.88 16.14
C TYR A 807 -7.69 23.26 16.14
N GLY A 808 -6.98 23.32 17.27
CA GLY A 808 -5.64 22.75 17.44
C GLY A 808 -5.59 21.24 17.24
N ILE A 809 -6.61 20.50 17.68
CA ILE A 809 -6.74 19.05 17.45
C ILE A 809 -7.37 18.67 16.10
N SER A 810 -7.72 19.63 15.24
CA SER A 810 -8.35 19.37 13.93
C SER A 810 -7.76 20.23 12.81
N TYR A 811 -8.40 21.36 12.47
CA TYR A 811 -8.06 22.17 11.31
C TYR A 811 -6.61 22.68 11.29
N SER A 812 -5.96 22.84 12.46
CA SER A 812 -4.57 23.28 12.53
C SER A 812 -3.60 22.33 11.80
N PRO A 813 -3.44 21.04 12.16
CA PRO A 813 -2.63 20.11 11.38
C PRO A 813 -3.29 19.63 10.09
N LEU A 814 -4.63 19.51 10.03
CA LEU A 814 -5.30 19.02 8.80
C LEU A 814 -5.02 19.88 7.57
N GLY A 815 -4.91 21.21 7.74
CA GLY A 815 -4.59 22.13 6.64
C GLY A 815 -3.20 21.94 6.04
N TRP A 816 -2.28 21.24 6.73
CA TRP A 816 -0.95 20.90 6.23
C TRP A 816 -0.84 19.43 5.80
N ALA A 817 -1.53 18.51 6.49
CA ALA A 817 -1.54 17.08 6.18
C ALA A 817 -2.34 16.76 4.90
N LEU A 818 -3.60 17.19 4.81
CA LEU A 818 -4.47 16.81 3.69
C LEU A 818 -3.94 17.24 2.31
N PRO A 819 -3.38 18.46 2.11
CA PRO A 819 -2.78 18.82 0.82
C PRO A 819 -1.59 17.97 0.40
N ALA A 820 -0.86 17.35 1.33
CA ALA A 820 0.21 16.41 1.01
C ALA A 820 -0.34 15.01 0.69
N GLU A 821 -1.35 14.55 1.44
CA GLU A 821 -1.92 13.19 1.36
C GLU A 821 -2.79 12.96 0.11
N VAL A 822 -3.50 13.97 -0.41
CA VAL A 822 -4.49 13.74 -1.50
C VAL A 822 -3.94 13.73 -2.93
N TYR A 823 -2.70 14.17 -3.18
CA TYR A 823 -2.14 14.27 -4.55
C TYR A 823 -1.10 13.19 -4.87
N PRO A 824 -1.06 12.70 -6.14
CA PRO A 824 0.02 11.84 -6.64
C PRO A 824 1.34 12.63 -6.77
N ASN A 825 2.46 11.94 -6.98
CA ASN A 825 3.80 12.51 -6.77
C ASN A 825 4.12 13.66 -7.75
N SER A 826 3.77 13.53 -9.03
CA SER A 826 4.04 14.56 -10.06
C SER A 826 3.33 15.89 -9.79
N HIS A 827 2.14 15.85 -9.17
CA HIS A 827 1.31 17.04 -8.95
C HIS A 827 1.33 17.56 -7.50
N ARG A 828 1.79 16.78 -6.51
CA ARG A 828 1.79 17.18 -5.09
C ARG A 828 2.45 18.53 -4.84
N SER A 829 3.57 18.84 -5.49
CA SER A 829 4.27 20.12 -5.29
C SER A 829 3.36 21.33 -5.61
N LYS A 830 2.68 21.32 -6.76
CA LYS A 830 1.74 22.39 -7.15
C LYS A 830 0.45 22.34 -6.35
N GLY A 831 -0.03 21.13 -6.03
CA GLY A 831 -1.22 20.92 -5.23
C GLY A 831 -1.11 21.45 -3.79
N VAL A 832 0.04 21.23 -3.13
CA VAL A 832 0.38 21.81 -1.83
C VAL A 832 0.57 23.32 -1.95
N ALA A 833 1.30 23.81 -2.97
CA ALA A 833 1.48 25.24 -3.18
C ALA A 833 0.15 26.00 -3.40
N ALA A 834 -0.83 25.38 -4.08
CA ALA A 834 -2.19 25.92 -4.21
C ALA A 834 -2.91 26.03 -2.84
N GLY A 835 -2.76 25.02 -1.98
CA GLY A 835 -3.25 25.05 -0.60
C GLY A 835 -2.59 26.17 0.21
N THR A 836 -1.26 26.24 0.21
CA THR A 836 -0.49 27.29 0.94
C THR A 836 -0.79 28.70 0.43
N ALA A 837 -0.94 28.91 -0.89
CA ALA A 837 -1.38 30.19 -1.43
C ALA A 837 -2.82 30.54 -0.99
N THR A 838 -3.70 29.54 -0.88
CA THR A 838 -5.07 29.72 -0.36
C THR A 838 -5.04 30.10 1.13
N VAL A 839 -4.17 29.49 1.95
CA VAL A 839 -3.94 29.90 3.34
C VAL A 839 -3.62 31.39 3.43
N TRP A 840 -2.59 31.88 2.73
CA TRP A 840 -2.20 33.29 2.82
C TRP A 840 -3.25 34.26 2.29
N LEU A 841 -3.91 33.94 1.17
CA LEU A 841 -4.96 34.79 0.60
C LEU A 841 -6.19 34.86 1.52
N CYS A 842 -6.60 33.75 2.12
CA CYS A 842 -7.72 33.74 3.07
C CYS A 842 -7.34 34.40 4.40
N ASN A 843 -6.09 34.26 4.84
CA ASN A 843 -5.59 34.94 6.03
C ASN A 843 -5.58 36.47 5.86
N PHE A 844 -5.11 36.96 4.70
CA PHE A 844 -5.23 38.37 4.32
C PHE A 844 -6.68 38.88 4.43
N ILE A 845 -7.64 38.16 3.85
CA ILE A 845 -9.06 38.53 3.89
C ILE A 845 -9.58 38.59 5.33
N VAL A 846 -9.32 37.55 6.14
CA VAL A 846 -9.77 37.50 7.55
C VAL A 846 -9.10 38.59 8.39
N GLY A 847 -7.79 38.83 8.21
CA GLY A 847 -7.05 39.88 8.90
C GLY A 847 -7.60 41.28 8.60
N VAL A 848 -7.82 41.62 7.33
CA VAL A 848 -8.38 42.93 6.95
C VAL A 848 -9.84 43.09 7.38
N ALA A 849 -10.66 42.04 7.27
CA ALA A 849 -12.09 42.11 7.54
C ALA A 849 -12.44 42.12 9.04
N THR A 850 -11.68 41.43 9.90
CA THR A 850 -12.08 41.17 11.30
C THR A 850 -12.36 42.44 12.11
N PRO A 851 -11.47 43.46 12.18
CA PRO A 851 -11.75 44.63 13.02
C PRO A 851 -12.93 45.48 12.50
N PRO A 852 -13.07 45.77 11.19
CA PRO A 852 -14.27 46.41 10.63
C PRO A 852 -15.56 45.60 10.80
N MET A 853 -15.49 44.26 10.83
CA MET A 853 -16.64 43.41 11.16
C MET A 853 -17.02 43.54 12.63
N LEU A 854 -16.06 43.49 13.56
CA LEU A 854 -16.33 43.60 14.99
C LEU A 854 -16.95 44.97 15.34
N ASP A 855 -16.44 46.04 14.72
CA ASP A 855 -16.94 47.42 14.81
C ASP A 855 -18.40 47.57 14.33
N LYS A 856 -18.76 46.96 13.19
CA LYS A 856 -20.06 47.20 12.51
C LYS A 856 -21.12 46.13 12.74
N LEU A 857 -20.72 44.89 13.02
CA LEU A 857 -21.60 43.74 13.19
C LEU A 857 -21.67 43.26 14.65
N GLY A 858 -20.70 43.63 15.49
CA GLY A 858 -20.59 43.14 16.86
C GLY A 858 -20.63 41.60 16.91
N PHE A 859 -21.65 41.07 17.59
CA PHE A 859 -21.90 39.62 17.69
C PHE A 859 -22.06 38.92 16.33
N GLY A 860 -22.46 39.63 15.27
CA GLY A 860 -22.53 39.10 13.90
C GLY A 860 -21.19 38.60 13.35
N THR A 861 -20.07 39.09 13.88
CA THR A 861 -18.72 38.57 13.60
C THR A 861 -18.57 37.12 14.06
N TYR A 862 -19.16 36.77 15.20
CA TYR A 862 -19.14 35.42 15.75
C TYR A 862 -20.12 34.49 15.00
N VAL A 863 -21.27 35.03 14.55
CA VAL A 863 -22.18 34.31 13.63
C VAL A 863 -21.46 33.96 12.33
N PHE A 864 -20.67 34.86 11.76
CA PHE A 864 -19.93 34.64 10.52
C PHE A 864 -18.93 33.48 10.63
N PHE A 865 -18.03 33.50 11.62
CA PHE A 865 -17.06 32.42 11.81
C PHE A 865 -17.74 31.09 12.21
N GLY A 866 -18.79 31.14 13.03
CA GLY A 866 -19.58 29.95 13.38
C GLY A 866 -20.25 29.30 12.17
N ALA A 867 -20.84 30.11 11.29
CA ALA A 867 -21.43 29.64 10.04
C ALA A 867 -20.39 28.98 9.12
N TRP A 868 -19.22 29.59 8.95
CA TRP A 868 -18.14 28.99 8.16
C TRP A 868 -17.61 27.67 8.74
N CYS A 869 -17.53 27.53 10.07
CA CYS A 869 -17.21 26.26 10.72
C CYS A 869 -18.26 25.17 10.46
N PHE A 870 -19.56 25.49 10.50
CA PHE A 870 -20.61 24.51 10.14
C PHE A 870 -20.60 24.16 8.64
N VAL A 871 -20.36 25.11 7.75
CA VAL A 871 -20.17 24.85 6.31
C VAL A 871 -18.93 23.97 6.08
N ALA A 872 -17.86 24.16 6.87
CA ALA A 872 -16.68 23.30 6.83
C ALA A 872 -17.01 21.84 7.17
N SER A 873 -17.89 21.58 8.15
CA SER A 873 -18.35 20.22 8.45
C SER A 873 -19.19 19.59 7.34
N VAL A 874 -20.05 20.38 6.68
CA VAL A 874 -20.85 19.91 5.53
C VAL A 874 -19.94 19.57 4.35
N TRP A 875 -18.98 20.45 4.04
CA TRP A 875 -17.95 20.18 3.03
C TRP A 875 -17.09 18.95 3.38
N ALA A 876 -16.69 18.80 4.64
CA ALA A 876 -15.91 17.65 5.10
C ALA A 876 -16.71 16.33 5.05
N PHE A 877 -18.02 16.38 5.26
CA PHE A 877 -18.89 15.23 5.11
C PHE A 877 -18.97 14.77 3.64
N PHE A 878 -19.11 15.71 2.69
CA PHE A 878 -19.34 15.37 1.28
C PHE A 878 -18.10 15.23 0.39
N LEU A 879 -17.03 16.02 0.63
CA LEU A 879 -15.88 16.11 -0.27
C LEU A 879 -14.57 15.55 0.31
N VAL A 880 -14.39 15.51 1.64
CA VAL A 880 -13.16 14.99 2.26
C VAL A 880 -13.27 13.47 2.43
N PRO A 881 -12.43 12.67 1.75
CA PRO A 881 -12.33 11.24 2.03
C PRO A 881 -11.50 10.99 3.29
N GLU A 882 -11.50 9.75 3.78
CA GLU A 882 -10.53 9.34 4.80
C GLU A 882 -9.21 8.92 4.13
N THR A 883 -8.09 9.49 4.59
CA THR A 883 -6.73 9.25 4.10
C THR A 883 -5.90 8.38 5.05
N LYS A 884 -6.31 8.23 6.31
CA LYS A 884 -5.63 7.41 7.32
C LYS A 884 -5.35 5.99 6.82
N GLY A 885 -4.06 5.61 6.81
CA GLY A 885 -3.62 4.27 6.45
C GLY A 885 -3.80 3.92 4.97
N LYS A 886 -4.05 4.92 4.10
CA LYS A 886 -4.10 4.75 2.65
C LYS A 886 -2.75 5.08 2.03
N THR A 887 -2.30 4.24 1.10
CA THR A 887 -1.17 4.58 0.23
C THR A 887 -1.63 5.51 -0.90
N LEU A 888 -0.68 6.13 -1.61
CA LEU A 888 -1.00 7.08 -2.69
C LEU A 888 -1.76 6.41 -3.84
N GLU A 889 -1.50 5.14 -4.11
CA GLU A 889 -2.20 4.32 -5.10
C GLU A 889 -3.63 4.00 -4.65
N GLN A 890 -3.85 3.78 -3.35
CA GLN A 890 -5.21 3.61 -2.81
C GLN A 890 -6.00 4.93 -2.82
N MET A 891 -5.34 6.09 -2.88
CA MET A 891 -6.02 7.37 -3.08
C MET A 891 -6.63 7.49 -4.50
N ASP A 892 -6.08 6.81 -5.51
CA ASP A 892 -6.71 6.72 -6.84
C ASP A 892 -8.07 6.00 -6.78
N GLU A 893 -8.15 4.88 -6.05
CA GLU A 893 -9.42 4.16 -5.82
C GLU A 893 -10.44 5.03 -5.07
N VAL A 894 -9.98 5.78 -4.07
CA VAL A 894 -10.79 6.67 -3.23
C VAL A 894 -11.37 7.84 -4.04
N PHE A 895 -10.58 8.47 -4.91
CA PHE A 895 -11.06 9.57 -5.76
C PHE A 895 -11.75 9.10 -7.06
N LYS A 896 -11.55 7.82 -7.42
CA LYS A 896 -11.98 7.14 -8.65
C LYS A 896 -11.31 7.68 -9.91
N ASP A 897 -9.97 7.76 -9.87
CA ASP A 897 -9.11 8.04 -11.02
C ASP A 897 -8.00 6.98 -11.17
N THR A 898 -7.02 7.21 -12.04
CA THR A 898 -5.94 6.26 -12.40
C THR A 898 -4.56 6.93 -12.43
N THR A 899 -4.41 8.09 -11.77
CA THR A 899 -3.27 8.98 -12.00
C THR A 899 -1.96 8.41 -11.46
N ALA A 900 -1.92 7.91 -10.22
CA ALA A 900 -0.74 7.24 -9.65
C ALA A 900 -0.44 5.90 -10.35
N GLN A 901 -1.46 5.20 -10.85
CA GLN A 901 -1.27 4.01 -11.70
C GLN A 901 -0.55 4.35 -13.02
N GLU A 902 -0.88 5.49 -13.64
CA GLU A 902 -0.18 6.01 -14.82
C GLU A 902 1.25 6.48 -14.50
N GLU A 903 1.52 7.00 -13.29
CA GLU A 903 2.90 7.24 -12.82
C GLU A 903 3.68 5.91 -12.72
N LYS A 904 3.10 4.91 -12.06
CA LYS A 904 3.72 3.60 -11.77
C LYS A 904 4.19 2.85 -13.02
N GLU A 905 3.39 2.80 -14.08
CA GLU A 905 3.82 2.17 -15.33
C GLU A 905 4.90 2.98 -16.08
N ILE A 906 4.97 4.31 -15.92
CA ILE A 906 6.09 5.12 -16.46
C ILE A 906 7.37 4.89 -15.66
N ILE A 907 7.30 4.83 -14.32
CA ILE A 907 8.47 4.49 -13.47
C ILE A 907 9.02 3.11 -13.87
N LYS A 908 8.14 2.11 -14.01
CA LYS A 908 8.47 0.76 -14.47
C LYS A 908 9.14 0.77 -15.86
N GLN A 909 8.58 1.49 -16.84
CA GLN A 909 9.16 1.64 -18.17
C GLN A 909 10.55 2.31 -18.12
N GLN A 910 10.75 3.33 -17.28
CA GLN A 910 12.06 3.96 -17.13
C GLN A 910 13.08 3.07 -16.43
N ILE A 911 12.67 2.31 -15.42
CA ILE A 911 13.54 1.34 -14.78
C ILE A 911 13.98 0.25 -15.78
N LEU A 912 13.12 -0.21 -16.68
CA LEU A 912 13.48 -1.11 -17.79
C LEU A 912 14.47 -0.46 -18.79
N VAL A 913 14.26 0.82 -19.16
CA VAL A 913 15.18 1.57 -20.03
C VAL A 913 16.56 1.76 -19.38
N GLN A 914 16.62 2.09 -18.09
CA GLN A 914 17.85 2.15 -17.28
C GLN A 914 18.54 0.78 -17.11
N ARG A 915 17.91 -0.31 -17.55
CA ARG A 915 18.44 -1.69 -17.54
C ARG A 915 18.79 -2.20 -18.96
N GLY A 916 18.87 -1.29 -19.94
CA GLY A 916 19.25 -1.60 -21.33
C GLY A 916 18.13 -2.20 -22.19
N GLN A 917 16.93 -2.39 -21.65
CA GLN A 917 15.83 -3.06 -22.34
C GLN A 917 14.94 -2.06 -23.09
N GLN A 918 14.74 -2.25 -24.39
CA GLN A 918 13.88 -1.36 -25.18
C GLN A 918 12.37 -1.63 -24.91
N PRO A 919 11.57 -0.60 -24.59
CA PRO A 919 10.13 -0.75 -24.42
C PRO A 919 9.44 -0.93 -25.78
N GLN A 920 8.70 -2.03 -25.95
CA GLN A 920 7.91 -2.26 -27.17
C GLN A 920 6.75 -1.25 -27.27
N GLY A 921 6.72 -0.51 -28.37
CA GLY A 921 5.83 0.65 -28.57
C GLY A 921 4.37 0.31 -28.90
N GLY A 922 3.64 -0.29 -27.96
CA GLY A 922 2.17 -0.44 -28.04
C GLY A 922 1.47 0.87 -27.66
N THR A 923 0.82 1.56 -28.62
CA THR A 923 0.04 2.76 -28.32
C THR A 923 -1.36 2.42 -27.80
N ALA A 924 -1.91 3.28 -26.93
CA ALA A 924 -3.13 3.01 -26.16
C ALA A 924 -4.46 2.98 -26.98
N MET A 925 -4.40 2.81 -28.30
CA MET A 925 -5.55 2.89 -29.21
C MET A 925 -6.23 1.53 -29.48
N GLU A 926 -5.58 0.40 -29.17
CA GLU A 926 -6.17 -0.93 -29.38
C GLU A 926 -7.24 -1.31 -28.35
N SER A 927 -7.13 -0.84 -27.10
CA SER A 927 -8.02 -1.23 -26.00
C SER A 927 -9.50 -0.92 -26.26
N ALA A 928 -9.78 0.10 -27.08
CA ALA A 928 -11.14 0.48 -27.48
C ALA A 928 -11.79 -0.53 -28.45
N LYS A 929 -11.01 -1.14 -29.37
CA LYS A 929 -11.54 -1.95 -30.49
C LYS A 929 -12.19 -3.29 -30.07
N TYR A 930 -11.93 -3.77 -28.85
CA TYR A 930 -12.40 -5.08 -28.40
C TYR A 930 -13.59 -5.03 -27.42
N SER A 931 -14.16 -3.85 -27.16
CA SER A 931 -15.24 -3.65 -26.17
C SER A 931 -16.55 -4.37 -26.50
N GLY A 932 -16.95 -4.46 -27.77
CA GLY A 932 -18.20 -5.10 -28.18
C GLY A 932 -18.11 -6.63 -28.17
N ARG A 933 -17.01 -7.17 -28.71
CA ARG A 933 -16.75 -8.62 -28.86
C ARG A 933 -16.78 -9.34 -27.51
N ARG A 934 -16.21 -8.73 -26.46
CA ARG A 934 -16.28 -9.24 -25.07
C ARG A 934 -17.70 -9.30 -24.49
N HIS A 935 -18.64 -8.45 -24.94
CA HIS A 935 -20.03 -8.52 -24.47
C HIS A 935 -20.78 -9.68 -25.11
N VAL A 936 -20.69 -9.83 -26.44
CA VAL A 936 -21.35 -10.95 -27.15
C VAL A 936 -20.89 -12.30 -26.60
N HIS A 937 -19.57 -12.50 -26.46
CA HIS A 937 -19.00 -13.73 -25.91
C HIS A 937 -19.42 -13.98 -24.44
N ASN A 938 -19.47 -12.93 -23.60
CA ASN A 938 -20.00 -13.09 -22.23
C ASN A 938 -21.48 -13.45 -22.19
N LEU A 939 -22.30 -12.96 -23.13
CA LEU A 939 -23.72 -13.29 -23.19
C LEU A 939 -23.94 -14.74 -23.63
N ILE A 940 -23.32 -15.14 -24.74
CA ILE A 940 -23.36 -16.52 -25.29
C ILE A 940 -22.95 -17.55 -24.22
N TYR A 941 -21.83 -17.33 -23.51
CA TYR A 941 -21.25 -18.34 -22.63
C TYR A 941 -21.53 -18.17 -21.13
N ARG A 942 -22.12 -17.06 -20.66
CA ARG A 942 -22.32 -16.79 -19.22
C ARG A 942 -23.70 -16.29 -18.81
N VAL A 943 -24.65 -16.13 -19.74
CA VAL A 943 -26.03 -15.73 -19.42
C VAL A 943 -27.01 -16.80 -19.95
N PRO A 944 -27.34 -17.84 -19.16
CA PRO A 944 -28.15 -18.99 -19.61
C PRO A 944 -29.61 -18.70 -20.00
N ARG A 945 -30.01 -17.42 -20.07
CA ARG A 945 -31.38 -16.95 -20.33
C ARG A 945 -31.42 -15.79 -21.34
N ALA A 946 -30.40 -15.64 -22.18
CA ALA A 946 -30.37 -14.65 -23.25
C ALA A 946 -29.64 -15.23 -24.48
N SER A 947 -30.30 -15.22 -25.64
CA SER A 947 -29.71 -15.63 -26.92
C SER A 947 -29.32 -14.41 -27.75
N VAL A 948 -28.11 -14.40 -28.32
CA VAL A 948 -27.64 -13.32 -29.20
C VAL A 948 -28.07 -13.63 -30.63
N VAL A 949 -29.24 -13.16 -31.06
CA VAL A 949 -29.77 -13.50 -32.39
C VAL A 949 -29.17 -12.66 -33.54
N ALA A 950 -28.74 -11.43 -33.28
CA ALA A 950 -28.20 -10.55 -34.31
C ALA A 950 -27.22 -9.50 -33.75
N VAL A 951 -26.30 -9.04 -34.61
CA VAL A 951 -25.34 -7.95 -34.35
C VAL A 951 -25.20 -7.04 -35.57
N CYS A 952 -24.86 -5.77 -35.36
CA CYS A 952 -24.57 -4.83 -36.45
C CYS A 952 -23.29 -4.02 -36.22
N SER A 953 -22.58 -3.72 -37.31
CA SER A 953 -21.52 -2.70 -37.34
C SER A 953 -21.58 -1.90 -38.64
N THR A 954 -21.19 -0.63 -38.56
CA THR A 954 -21.05 0.33 -39.66
C THR A 954 -19.72 0.17 -40.40
N GLU A 955 -18.77 -0.54 -39.80
CA GLU A 955 -17.39 -0.68 -40.29
C GLU A 955 -17.21 -1.94 -41.15
N PRO A 956 -16.80 -1.82 -42.44
CA PRO A 956 -16.65 -2.97 -43.34
C PRO A 956 -15.73 -4.06 -42.80
N HIS A 957 -14.61 -3.66 -42.19
CA HIS A 957 -13.62 -4.58 -41.62
C HIS A 957 -14.14 -5.37 -40.41
N GLU A 958 -15.17 -4.86 -39.71
CA GLU A 958 -15.84 -5.59 -38.65
C GLU A 958 -16.94 -6.51 -39.17
N LEU A 959 -17.65 -6.10 -40.22
CA LEU A 959 -18.63 -6.95 -40.90
C LEU A 959 -17.98 -8.19 -41.55
N GLU A 960 -16.82 -8.01 -42.19
CA GLU A 960 -16.02 -9.11 -42.72
C GLU A 960 -15.54 -10.05 -41.60
N TRP A 961 -14.99 -9.50 -40.51
CA TRP A 961 -14.57 -10.30 -39.35
C TRP A 961 -15.75 -11.08 -38.73
N ALA A 962 -16.88 -10.43 -38.48
CA ALA A 962 -18.05 -11.05 -37.86
C ALA A 962 -18.70 -12.11 -38.75
N ARG A 963 -18.71 -11.92 -40.08
CA ARG A 963 -19.14 -12.94 -41.07
C ARG A 963 -18.13 -14.07 -41.25
N ALA A 964 -16.86 -13.86 -40.92
CA ALA A 964 -15.84 -14.90 -40.88
C ALA A 964 -15.93 -15.73 -39.58
N PHE A 965 -16.17 -15.07 -38.44
CA PHE A 965 -16.07 -15.62 -37.09
C PHE A 965 -16.94 -16.85 -36.86
N GLN A 966 -16.35 -17.88 -36.24
CA GLN A 966 -16.94 -19.22 -36.19
C GLN A 966 -18.02 -19.35 -35.11
N GLU A 967 -17.82 -18.75 -33.93
CA GLU A 967 -18.83 -18.71 -32.84
C GLU A 967 -20.16 -18.11 -33.35
N TYR A 968 -20.11 -17.06 -34.18
CA TYR A 968 -21.34 -16.42 -34.69
C TYR A 968 -22.12 -17.33 -35.65
N LYS A 969 -21.46 -18.27 -36.33
CA LYS A 969 -22.13 -19.28 -37.17
C LYS A 969 -22.69 -20.44 -36.34
N GLU A 970 -21.98 -20.82 -35.30
CA GLU A 970 -22.35 -21.89 -34.36
C GLU A 970 -23.58 -21.52 -33.51
N PHE A 971 -23.68 -20.25 -33.10
CA PHE A 971 -24.82 -19.71 -32.34
C PHE A 971 -25.87 -18.99 -33.21
N HIS A 972 -25.84 -19.16 -34.54
CA HIS A 972 -26.80 -18.58 -35.50
C HIS A 972 -26.99 -17.05 -35.39
N VAL A 973 -25.92 -16.30 -35.13
CA VAL A 973 -25.92 -14.84 -34.96
C VAL A 973 -25.84 -14.14 -36.32
N GLU A 974 -26.90 -13.46 -36.75
CA GLU A 974 -26.90 -12.73 -38.03
C GLU A 974 -26.13 -11.39 -37.97
N VAL A 975 -25.45 -11.04 -39.06
CA VAL A 975 -24.49 -9.90 -39.12
C VAL A 975 -24.95 -8.83 -40.12
N TYR A 976 -25.50 -7.75 -39.59
CA TYR A 976 -26.18 -6.67 -40.30
C TYR A 976 -25.30 -5.43 -40.54
N SER A 977 -25.42 -4.86 -41.74
CA SER A 977 -24.76 -3.61 -42.17
C SER A 977 -25.42 -2.34 -41.61
N SER A 978 -26.67 -2.42 -41.17
CA SER A 978 -27.41 -1.32 -40.58
C SER A 978 -28.16 -1.78 -39.32
N TYR A 979 -28.24 -0.89 -38.34
CA TYR A 979 -29.06 -1.10 -37.14
C TYR A 979 -30.56 -1.21 -37.46
N ASP A 980 -31.04 -0.47 -38.46
CA ASP A 980 -32.45 -0.51 -38.88
C ASP A 980 -32.78 -1.81 -39.63
N GLU A 981 -31.80 -2.43 -40.30
CA GLU A 981 -31.93 -3.78 -40.88
C GLU A 981 -31.92 -4.85 -39.76
N MET A 982 -31.01 -4.73 -38.79
CA MET A 982 -30.92 -5.63 -37.63
C MET A 982 -32.23 -5.66 -36.83
N LEU A 983 -32.87 -4.51 -36.65
CA LEU A 983 -34.20 -4.37 -36.02
C LEU A 983 -35.34 -5.10 -36.76
N SER A 984 -35.11 -5.56 -37.99
CA SER A 984 -36.09 -6.33 -38.77
C SER A 984 -35.89 -7.85 -38.70
N HIS A 985 -34.85 -8.34 -38.01
CA HIS A 985 -34.59 -9.77 -37.81
C HIS A 985 -35.84 -10.52 -37.29
N PRO A 986 -36.23 -11.70 -37.83
CA PRO A 986 -37.46 -12.38 -37.44
C PRO A 986 -37.56 -12.66 -35.93
N GLY A 987 -36.48 -13.12 -35.31
CA GLY A 987 -36.34 -13.33 -33.86
C GLY A 987 -36.26 -12.05 -33.03
N LEU A 988 -36.86 -10.95 -33.50
CA LEU A 988 -37.12 -9.70 -32.75
C LEU A 988 -38.55 -9.17 -33.00
N GLN A 989 -39.41 -9.90 -33.74
CA GLN A 989 -40.72 -9.40 -34.19
C GLN A 989 -41.96 -10.04 -33.56
N ASP A 990 -41.85 -11.22 -32.92
CA ASP A 990 -43.03 -12.07 -32.65
C ASP A 990 -44.02 -11.44 -31.64
N HIS A 991 -43.54 -10.62 -30.70
CA HIS A 991 -44.38 -9.93 -29.70
C HIS A 991 -45.17 -8.70 -30.22
N ARG A 992 -45.25 -8.42 -31.53
CA ARG A 992 -45.97 -7.24 -32.07
C ARG A 992 -47.45 -7.44 -32.42
N ARG A 993 -48.10 -8.54 -32.03
CA ARG A 993 -49.47 -8.91 -32.48
C ARG A 993 -50.54 -9.19 -31.41
N THR A 994 -50.50 -8.57 -30.23
CA THR A 994 -51.67 -8.53 -29.31
C THR A 994 -51.64 -7.29 -28.40
N CYS A 995 -52.42 -6.26 -28.73
CA CYS A 995 -52.58 -5.05 -27.91
C CYS A 995 -54.00 -4.46 -28.04
N GLU A 996 -55.01 -5.17 -27.54
CA GLU A 996 -56.22 -4.51 -27.01
C GLU A 996 -56.07 -4.33 -25.49
N PRO A 997 -56.63 -3.25 -24.89
CA PRO A 997 -56.33 -2.89 -23.50
C PRO A 997 -57.33 -3.51 -22.51
N ASP A 998 -56.97 -4.65 -21.91
CA ASP A 998 -57.66 -5.18 -20.73
C ASP A 998 -56.75 -5.26 -19.49
N VAL A 999 -57.36 -5.32 -18.31
CA VAL A 999 -56.75 -4.90 -17.04
C VAL A 999 -56.30 -6.08 -16.18
N GLY A 1000 -54.99 -6.35 -16.17
CA GLY A 1000 -54.32 -7.00 -15.04
C GLY A 1000 -53.60 -8.32 -15.32
N SER A 1001 -52.44 -8.26 -15.97
CA SER A 1001 -51.44 -9.33 -15.94
C SER A 1001 -50.01 -8.76 -16.05
N HIS A 1002 -49.00 -9.56 -15.67
CA HIS A 1002 -47.59 -9.19 -15.84
C HIS A 1002 -47.23 -9.11 -17.34
N ARG A 1003 -46.29 -8.23 -17.69
CA ARG A 1003 -45.85 -7.99 -19.08
C ARG A 1003 -44.48 -8.61 -19.36
N GLU A 1004 -44.38 -9.25 -20.51
CA GLU A 1004 -43.11 -9.60 -21.18
C GLU A 1004 -42.51 -8.35 -21.85
N GLY A 1005 -41.23 -8.41 -22.23
CA GLY A 1005 -40.58 -7.31 -22.94
C GLY A 1005 -39.12 -7.55 -23.29
N SER A 1006 -38.79 -7.38 -24.57
CA SER A 1006 -37.41 -7.40 -25.10
C SER A 1006 -36.68 -6.09 -24.76
N TYR A 1007 -35.39 -6.17 -24.41
CA TYR A 1007 -34.59 -5.01 -23.96
C TYR A 1007 -33.50 -4.62 -24.96
N VAL A 1008 -33.39 -3.32 -25.24
CA VAL A 1008 -32.40 -2.71 -26.16
C VAL A 1008 -31.28 -2.05 -25.37
N LEU A 1009 -30.02 -2.41 -25.64
CA LEU A 1009 -28.84 -1.84 -24.98
C LEU A 1009 -27.95 -1.14 -26.01
N CYS A 1010 -27.99 0.20 -26.03
CA CYS A 1010 -27.31 1.06 -27.01
C CYS A 1010 -26.30 2.00 -26.31
N LYS A 1011 -25.06 2.04 -26.82
CA LYS A 1011 -23.93 2.72 -26.17
C LYS A 1011 -23.72 4.13 -26.76
N LYS A 1012 -24.34 5.16 -26.16
CA LYS A 1012 -24.01 6.56 -26.48
C LYS A 1012 -22.71 7.02 -25.80
N PRO A 1013 -21.84 7.78 -26.48
CA PRO A 1013 -20.87 8.64 -25.79
C PRO A 1013 -21.59 9.79 -25.07
N LEU A 1014 -21.11 10.18 -23.89
CA LEU A 1014 -21.67 11.27 -23.10
C LEU A 1014 -21.32 12.63 -23.70
N SER A 1015 -22.35 13.39 -24.09
CA SER A 1015 -22.28 14.83 -24.37
C SER A 1015 -23.50 15.55 -23.78
N THR A 1016 -23.47 16.89 -23.78
CA THR A 1016 -23.95 17.68 -22.65
C THR A 1016 -25.40 18.21 -22.74
N LYS A 1017 -26.09 18.21 -21.58
CA LYS A 1017 -27.27 19.03 -21.19
C LYS A 1017 -28.63 18.75 -21.86
N MET A 1018 -29.67 19.19 -21.13
CA MET A 1018 -31.09 19.25 -21.53
C MET A 1018 -31.43 20.65 -22.06
N GLU A 1019 -32.38 20.74 -22.99
CA GLU A 1019 -33.34 21.83 -23.15
C GLU A 1019 -34.53 21.34 -24.02
N GLU A 1020 -35.71 21.95 -23.88
CA GLU A 1020 -36.96 21.54 -24.56
C GLU A 1020 -37.34 22.49 -25.72
N VAL A 1021 -38.12 22.00 -26.69
CA VAL A 1021 -39.21 22.70 -27.45
C VAL A 1021 -39.61 21.88 -28.69
N MET A 1022 -40.89 21.94 -29.10
CA MET A 1022 -41.48 21.28 -30.29
C MET A 1022 -41.81 22.32 -31.42
N PRO A 1023 -42.37 21.93 -32.59
CA PRO A 1023 -41.81 21.01 -33.59
C PRO A 1023 -41.83 21.61 -35.03
N GLY A 1024 -40.80 21.37 -35.88
CA GLY A 1024 -40.87 21.83 -37.29
C GLY A 1024 -39.72 21.51 -38.25
N LYS A 1025 -39.98 20.58 -39.19
CA LYS A 1025 -39.41 20.38 -40.56
C LYS A 1025 -37.94 20.77 -40.91
N LEU A 1026 -37.16 19.73 -41.28
CA LEU A 1026 -36.09 19.68 -42.32
C LEU A 1026 -34.80 20.53 -42.14
N SER A 1027 -33.57 20.08 -42.48
CA SER A 1027 -33.10 18.78 -43.00
C SER A 1027 -31.55 18.58 -42.84
N ARG A 1028 -31.08 17.37 -43.23
CA ARG A 1028 -29.68 16.95 -43.53
C ARG A 1028 -28.69 16.62 -42.38
N SER A 1029 -28.52 15.30 -42.22
CA SER A 1029 -27.25 14.56 -41.99
C SER A 1029 -26.31 14.96 -40.85
N LYS A 1030 -26.40 14.22 -39.73
CA LYS A 1030 -25.25 13.65 -39.01
C LYS A 1030 -25.56 12.18 -38.63
N SER A 1031 -24.54 11.34 -38.57
CA SER A 1031 -24.64 9.89 -38.32
C SER A 1031 -25.11 9.55 -36.90
N ARG A 1032 -25.62 8.32 -36.73
CA ARG A 1032 -26.02 7.70 -35.46
C ARG A 1032 -25.07 6.53 -35.12
N PRO A 1033 -25.03 6.04 -33.86
CA PRO A 1033 -23.81 5.50 -33.28
C PRO A 1033 -23.50 4.04 -33.64
N ASP A 1034 -22.23 3.69 -33.50
CA ASP A 1034 -21.67 2.39 -33.86
C ASP A 1034 -21.88 1.34 -32.75
N THR A 1035 -22.42 0.17 -33.14
CA THR A 1035 -22.78 -0.98 -32.29
C THR A 1035 -23.98 -0.80 -31.33
N ALA A 1036 -24.95 -1.72 -31.42
CA ALA A 1036 -26.03 -1.91 -30.46
C ALA A 1036 -26.42 -3.41 -30.39
N MET A 1037 -27.07 -3.83 -29.30
CA MET A 1037 -27.48 -5.22 -29.05
C MET A 1037 -28.87 -5.27 -28.38
N ILE A 1038 -29.63 -6.34 -28.64
CA ILE A 1038 -31.05 -6.49 -28.25
C ILE A 1038 -31.31 -7.96 -27.88
N PHE A 1039 -32.10 -8.20 -26.82
CA PHE A 1039 -32.37 -9.55 -26.29
C PHE A 1039 -33.83 -9.74 -25.86
N GLU A 1040 -34.28 -10.99 -25.88
CA GLU A 1040 -35.62 -11.48 -25.52
C GLU A 1040 -35.52 -12.43 -24.31
N VAL A 1041 -36.57 -12.52 -23.48
CA VAL A 1041 -36.53 -13.20 -22.17
C VAL A 1041 -37.88 -13.85 -21.82
N GLU A 1042 -37.88 -15.15 -21.60
CA GLU A 1042 -39.06 -15.91 -21.14
C GLU A 1042 -39.28 -15.83 -19.60
N PRO A 1043 -40.49 -15.49 -19.13
CA PRO A 1043 -40.99 -15.90 -17.81
C PRO A 1043 -41.39 -17.39 -17.86
N ASN A 1044 -41.52 -18.19 -16.80
CA ASN A 1044 -41.82 -17.95 -15.38
C ASN A 1044 -41.27 -19.21 -14.62
N ILE A 1045 -41.74 -19.77 -13.50
CA ILE A 1045 -42.51 -19.32 -12.33
C ILE A 1045 -41.73 -19.82 -11.09
N ASP A 1046 -41.56 -19.02 -10.03
CA ASP A 1046 -41.80 -19.51 -8.65
C ASP A 1046 -41.94 -18.32 -7.67
N SER A 1047 -43.06 -18.23 -6.96
CA SER A 1047 -43.45 -17.02 -6.20
C SER A 1047 -43.55 -17.29 -4.70
N GLN A 1048 -42.41 -17.65 -4.07
CA GLN A 1048 -42.36 -17.92 -2.64
C GLN A 1048 -40.99 -17.61 -2.02
N LEU A 1049 -40.75 -16.32 -1.70
CA LEU A 1049 -39.84 -15.75 -0.68
C LEU A 1049 -39.63 -14.24 -0.93
N ALA A 1050 -40.74 -13.49 -0.99
CA ALA A 1050 -40.74 -12.05 -1.24
C ALA A 1050 -41.54 -11.28 -0.16
N ASP A 1051 -41.29 -11.59 1.10
CA ASP A 1051 -41.74 -10.78 2.24
C ASP A 1051 -40.69 -10.85 3.37
N ARG A 1052 -40.41 -9.71 4.01
CA ARG A 1052 -39.25 -9.42 4.88
C ARG A 1052 -37.90 -9.49 4.12
N THR A 1053 -37.07 -8.46 4.06
CA THR A 1053 -36.95 -7.24 4.87
C THR A 1053 -36.53 -6.02 4.05
N SER A 1054 -37.06 -4.85 4.37
CA SER A 1054 -36.45 -3.57 4.01
C SER A 1054 -35.35 -3.20 5.00
N HIS A 1055 -34.09 -3.18 4.56
CA HIS A 1055 -33.02 -2.35 5.13
C HIS A 1055 -31.82 -2.23 4.18
#